data_AF-A0A924X0Z5-F1
#
_entry.id   AF-A0A924X0Z5-F1
#
_cell.length_a   1.000
_cell.length_b   1.000
_cell.length_c   1.000
_cell.angle_alpha   90.00
_cell.angle_beta   90.00
_cell.angle_gamma   90.00
#
_symmetry.space_group_name_H-M   'P 1'
#
loop_
_entity.id
_entity.type
_entity.pdbx_description
1 polymer ?
#
loop_
_entity_poly.entity_id
_entity_poly.type
_entity_poly.pdbx_seq_one_letter_code
_entity_poly.pdbx_strand_id
1 'polypeptide(L)'
;MRNYISHVLQWLKEHRLDVFTIILLLGVAGITHGWNMFHYPYFENDEATYVSQAWSVIHQGSLAPYTYWYDHAPAGWIFMGIWFLMTGGAHLGGSLMNSGRIFMLVLHLASALLLYLIAVKLSKQRLPGIISVLIFSLSPLGIYFQRRILLDNIMIFWVLLALWLLINNTVRLRYVLASATCMGIAILSKENAIFFIPAFLYVMYARSHSRHRNHAIFIWLGLTASIVFFYFLYALLKNEFFPSGSFLGGNNPHVSLLASLKEQSGRGSFMWPWQHSSGFYINFQEWRSRDSILIYGGALATIAGLFLSVRNKGIRIITLFGILFWLFLARGKLVIDFYVVPIIPLLAMLIGSSITAIIGNLKNIYLRHCVIVIVIATIFIGYSNLGTQQYTHDEISNQLAAVSWIKSNVPQKSNIAMDDYAYPYLRQQDVNYYNADWVWKLQLDPSVSKKINYDWQNIEYILLTHEVLKQVHSGSFPYIKSALQHSTLVADYRNKSTSYIDIPNLISTNGDWAQVYKVKNRQQIILQDSWNNYKTTFIQSYGQVVDNNVTTSEGQAYGLLRAVQQNDQTTFDGILAWTKDHMQHRNTDKLFSWKWQNINGKWSQVDSNTATDADQDIAYALIQASSTWHDPKYLEEAKVLLTDIWDHELVKINGHYYVAASAAGEKSDGSVLVNPSYIDPAYYKIFAIVDKIHPWNTITNDSYSYLAKAQDTRSGLVPDWTRVDAIGNLVLVDTDNLSTNYGYDAFRTGARVLNDLPDQRAKNFLTPLSKFYTDQWTENKSIKAVYSTSGTIISTYGDIAQYGVAASIIDLTGSNSVAKDIYKSKVQNTYNAGAWGNNTNYYNQNWAAFTTNTTVGYHAYTHN
;
A
#
# COMPACT_ATOMS: atom_id res chain seq x y z
N MET A 1 16.61 15.34 58.80
CA MET A 1 15.50 15.95 58.04
C MET A 1 15.30 17.45 58.32
N ARG A 2 15.13 17.91 59.56
CA ARG A 2 14.88 19.34 59.89
C ARG A 2 15.90 20.34 59.31
N ASN A 3 17.20 20.04 59.41
CA ASN A 3 18.26 20.89 58.83
C ASN A 3 18.29 20.88 57.29
N TYR A 4 17.86 19.78 56.67
CA TYR A 4 17.76 19.70 55.20
C TYR A 4 16.59 20.53 54.69
N ILE A 5 15.45 20.46 55.40
CA ILE A 5 14.26 21.26 55.09
C ILE A 5 14.53 22.76 55.29
N SER A 6 15.24 23.16 56.35
CA SER A 6 15.61 24.57 56.58
C SER A 6 16.56 25.10 55.51
N HIS A 7 17.53 24.31 55.06
CA HIS A 7 18.44 24.70 53.97
C HIS A 7 17.71 24.84 52.63
N VAL A 8 16.76 23.96 52.32
CA VAL A 8 15.95 24.06 51.10
C VAL A 8 15.03 25.28 51.16
N LEU A 9 14.38 25.54 52.29
CA LEU A 9 13.52 26.72 52.47
C LEU A 9 14.29 28.03 52.35
N GLN A 10 15.51 28.08 52.90
CA GLN A 10 16.38 29.25 52.78
C GLN A 10 16.86 29.46 51.35
N TRP A 11 17.27 28.39 50.65
CA TRP A 11 17.63 28.45 49.24
C TRP A 11 16.45 28.90 48.36
N LEU A 12 15.24 28.38 48.60
CA LEU A 12 14.02 28.80 47.91
C LEU A 12 13.70 30.28 48.16
N LYS A 13 13.93 30.78 49.38
CA LYS A 13 13.73 32.20 49.70
C LYS A 13 14.72 33.10 48.95
N GLU A 14 15.98 32.67 48.84
CA GLU A 14 17.03 33.36 48.09
C GLU A 14 16.79 33.34 46.56
N HIS A 15 16.23 32.25 46.03
CA HIS A 15 16.01 32.02 44.59
C HIS A 15 14.54 32.17 44.16
N ARG A 16 13.68 32.75 45.01
CA ARG A 16 12.22 32.79 44.82
C ARG A 16 11.76 33.29 43.45
N LEU A 17 12.47 34.30 42.90
CA LEU A 17 12.14 34.88 41.60
C LEU A 17 12.52 33.95 40.45
N ASP A 18 13.64 33.24 40.54
CA ASP A 18 14.04 32.26 39.54
C ASP A 18 13.10 31.05 39.56
N VAL A 19 12.75 30.57 40.75
CA VAL A 19 11.78 29.48 40.91
C VAL A 19 10.42 29.86 40.34
N PHE A 20 9.91 31.05 40.67
CA PHE A 20 8.64 31.55 40.12
C PHE A 20 8.68 31.67 38.59
N THR A 21 9.78 32.22 38.05
CA THR A 21 9.97 32.37 36.59
C THR A 21 9.99 31.01 35.90
N ILE A 22 10.72 30.04 36.46
CA ILE A 22 10.78 28.67 35.95
C ILE A 22 9.39 28.03 35.96
N ILE A 23 8.65 28.11 37.06
CA ILE A 23 7.30 27.54 37.16
C ILE A 23 6.38 28.14 36.08
N LEU A 24 6.41 29.46 35.89
CA LEU A 24 5.61 30.13 34.87
C LEU A 24 5.98 29.64 33.45
N LEU A 25 7.27 29.60 33.14
CA LEU A 25 7.77 29.16 31.83
C LEU A 25 7.44 27.70 31.55
N LEU A 26 7.61 26.81 32.54
CA LEU A 26 7.23 25.40 32.43
C LEU A 26 5.70 25.23 32.32
N GLY A 27 4.92 26.11 32.96
CA GLY A 27 3.47 26.15 32.79
C GLY A 27 3.08 26.50 31.35
N VAL A 28 3.71 27.53 30.76
CA VAL A 28 3.51 27.89 29.34
C VAL A 28 3.89 26.71 28.44
N ALA A 29 5.07 26.12 28.63
CA ALA A 29 5.54 24.98 27.87
C ALA A 29 4.63 23.75 27.98
N GLY A 30 4.14 23.47 29.20
CA GLY A 30 3.23 22.37 29.45
C GLY A 30 1.87 22.55 28.78
N ILE A 31 1.33 23.77 28.79
CA ILE A 31 0.07 24.08 28.11
C ILE A 31 0.26 24.00 26.59
N THR A 32 1.29 24.64 26.04
CA THR A 32 1.48 24.71 24.58
C THR A 32 1.80 23.34 23.98
N HIS A 33 2.58 22.50 24.66
CA HIS A 33 2.87 21.15 24.17
C HIS A 33 1.83 20.11 24.58
N GLY A 34 1.12 20.29 25.70
CA GLY A 34 0.13 19.33 26.20
C GLY A 34 -1.27 19.50 25.60
N TRP A 35 -1.66 20.72 25.25
CA TRP A 35 -2.98 20.97 24.67
C TRP A 35 -3.12 20.34 23.28
N ASN A 36 -4.16 19.53 23.08
CA ASN A 36 -4.43 18.83 21.81
C ASN A 36 -3.35 17.82 21.36
N MET A 37 -2.42 17.40 22.23
CA MET A 37 -1.29 16.55 21.82
C MET A 37 -1.68 15.13 21.36
N PHE A 38 -2.85 14.64 21.75
CA PHE A 38 -3.37 13.34 21.34
C PHE A 38 -4.12 13.36 20.00
N HIS A 39 -4.39 14.54 19.44
CA HIS A 39 -5.00 14.67 18.11
C HIS A 39 -4.05 15.34 17.11
N TYR A 40 -3.00 16.02 17.57
CA TYR A 40 -2.04 16.69 16.70
C TYR A 40 -0.59 16.53 17.17
N PRO A 41 0.34 16.18 16.27
CA PRO A 41 0.13 15.91 14.82
C PRO A 41 -0.30 14.46 14.55
N TYR A 42 -0.52 14.08 13.28
CA TYR A 42 -0.75 12.67 12.89
C TYR A 42 0.37 11.75 13.41
N PHE A 43 0.07 10.45 13.57
CA PHE A 43 1.07 9.45 13.92
C PHE A 43 1.95 9.16 12.72
N GLU A 44 3.23 9.47 12.86
CA GLU A 44 4.25 9.17 11.86
C GLU A 44 4.85 7.77 12.10
N ASN A 45 5.44 7.18 11.05
CA ASN A 45 5.86 5.79 11.05
C ASN A 45 7.01 5.48 12.02
N ASP A 46 7.99 6.37 12.14
CA ASP A 46 9.07 6.23 13.12
C ASP A 46 8.53 6.26 14.55
N GLU A 47 7.49 7.06 14.86
CA GLU A 47 6.88 7.09 16.20
C GLU A 47 6.43 5.68 16.62
N ALA A 48 5.67 5.02 15.76
CA ALA A 48 5.12 3.71 16.06
C ALA A 48 6.18 2.59 16.01
N THR A 49 7.19 2.75 15.16
CA THR A 49 8.35 1.86 15.14
C THR A 49 9.07 1.87 16.49
N TYR A 50 9.39 3.06 17.02
CA TYR A 50 10.09 3.18 18.30
C TYR A 50 9.21 2.75 19.49
N VAL A 51 7.91 3.02 19.47
CA VAL A 51 6.97 2.49 20.47
C VAL A 51 6.94 0.97 20.45
N SER A 52 6.89 0.38 19.26
CA SER A 52 6.84 -1.08 19.10
C SER A 52 8.14 -1.75 19.54
N GLN A 53 9.29 -1.13 19.28
CA GLN A 53 10.60 -1.56 19.77
C GLN A 53 10.71 -1.44 21.29
N ALA A 54 10.27 -0.32 21.88
CA ALA A 54 10.21 -0.12 23.32
C ALA A 54 9.34 -1.19 24.00
N TRP A 55 8.17 -1.49 23.43
CA TRP A 55 7.30 -2.57 23.90
C TRP A 55 8.01 -3.94 23.83
N SER A 56 8.74 -4.21 22.74
CA SER A 56 9.49 -5.45 22.52
C SER A 56 10.58 -5.68 23.57
N VAL A 57 11.31 -4.62 23.95
CA VAL A 57 12.35 -4.70 24.98
C VAL A 57 11.77 -5.20 26.30
N ILE A 58 10.59 -4.72 26.66
CA ILE A 58 9.95 -5.07 27.94
C ILE A 58 9.30 -6.44 27.89
N HIS A 59 8.58 -6.76 26.81
CA HIS A 59 7.67 -7.92 26.77
C HIS A 59 8.30 -9.15 26.10
N GLN A 60 9.23 -8.94 25.16
CA GLN A 60 9.87 -10.03 24.40
C GLN A 60 11.34 -10.24 24.76
N GLY A 61 11.97 -9.29 25.47
CA GLY A 61 13.41 -9.33 25.75
C GLY A 61 14.28 -9.13 24.50
N SER A 62 13.72 -8.56 23.43
CA SER A 62 14.40 -8.28 22.16
C SER A 62 14.39 -6.78 21.85
N LEU A 63 15.39 -6.29 21.09
CA LEU A 63 15.50 -4.86 20.75
C LEU A 63 14.42 -4.38 19.77
N ALA A 64 13.77 -5.29 19.04
CA ALA A 64 12.72 -5.00 18.09
C ALA A 64 11.75 -6.20 17.99
N PRO A 65 10.48 -5.97 17.60
CA PRO A 65 9.49 -7.04 17.40
C PRO A 65 9.76 -7.91 16.15
N TYR A 66 10.74 -7.49 15.34
CA TYR A 66 11.22 -8.14 14.12
C TYR A 66 12.74 -8.33 14.21
N THR A 67 13.33 -8.85 13.13
CA THR A 67 14.78 -8.85 12.98
C THR A 67 15.31 -7.40 13.10
N TYR A 68 16.24 -7.20 14.02
CA TYR A 68 16.85 -5.90 14.31
C TYR A 68 18.01 -5.63 13.34
N TRP A 69 17.91 -4.58 12.53
CA TRP A 69 18.80 -4.36 11.38
C TRP A 69 19.86 -3.29 11.60
N TYR A 70 20.10 -2.88 12.84
CA TYR A 70 21.11 -1.87 13.17
C TYR A 70 20.88 -0.53 12.45
N ASP A 71 19.62 -0.21 12.17
CA ASP A 71 19.16 1.04 11.57
C ASP A 71 19.39 2.23 12.51
N HIS A 72 19.11 2.03 13.80
CA HIS A 72 19.39 2.98 14.87
C HIS A 72 19.94 2.30 16.12
N ALA A 73 20.74 3.01 16.91
CA ALA A 73 21.17 2.53 18.22
C ALA A 73 20.00 2.50 19.24
N PRO A 74 19.97 1.53 20.18
CA PRO A 74 18.74 1.20 20.89
C PRO A 74 18.44 2.00 22.16
N ALA A 75 19.32 2.91 22.59
CA ALA A 75 19.17 3.52 23.92
C ALA A 75 17.87 4.34 24.04
N GLY A 76 17.47 5.04 22.97
CA GLY A 76 16.28 5.89 23.01
C GLY A 76 14.98 5.12 23.31
N TRP A 77 14.73 4.01 22.61
CA TRP A 77 13.54 3.19 22.90
C TRP A 77 13.69 2.30 24.14
N ILE A 78 14.91 2.00 24.59
CA ILE A 78 15.11 1.38 25.92
C ILE A 78 14.64 2.34 27.03
N PHE A 79 14.98 3.63 26.95
CA PHE A 79 14.49 4.64 27.92
C PHE A 79 12.97 4.78 27.89
N MET A 80 12.38 4.76 26.70
CA MET A 80 10.93 4.74 26.54
C MET A 80 10.32 3.45 27.11
N GLY A 81 11.00 2.32 26.98
CA GLY A 81 10.56 1.07 27.57
C GLY A 81 10.54 1.12 29.10
N ILE A 82 11.56 1.73 29.72
CA ILE A 82 11.58 2.00 31.17
C ILE A 82 10.42 2.90 31.56
N TRP A 83 10.12 3.93 30.77
CA TRP A 83 8.96 4.79 30.99
C TRP A 83 7.65 3.99 30.98
N PHE A 84 7.44 3.11 30.00
CA PHE A 84 6.25 2.25 29.95
C PHE A 84 6.15 1.33 31.18
N LEU A 85 7.25 0.72 31.62
CA LEU A 85 7.29 -0.07 32.86
C LEU A 85 6.87 0.74 34.09
N MET A 86 7.36 1.97 34.21
CA MET A 86 7.08 2.83 35.37
C MET A 86 5.65 3.39 35.39
N THR A 87 5.03 3.56 34.22
CA THR A 87 3.74 4.25 34.07
C THR A 87 2.56 3.33 33.78
N GLY A 88 2.81 2.02 33.62
CA GLY A 88 1.78 1.06 33.21
C GLY A 88 1.51 1.07 31.70
N GLY A 89 2.44 1.60 30.89
CA GLY A 89 2.39 1.55 29.43
C GLY A 89 1.13 2.20 28.87
N ALA A 90 0.27 1.38 28.25
CA ALA A 90 -0.97 1.83 27.59
C ALA A 90 -2.01 2.42 28.56
N HIS A 91 -1.96 2.08 29.85
CA HIS A 91 -2.87 2.64 30.84
C HIS A 91 -2.74 4.16 30.96
N LEU A 92 -1.53 4.69 30.79
CA LEU A 92 -1.28 6.12 30.80
C LEU A 92 -1.61 6.72 29.43
N GLY A 93 -2.74 7.41 29.32
CA GLY A 93 -3.18 8.06 28.07
C GLY A 93 -4.00 7.16 27.13
N GLY A 94 -4.33 5.93 27.55
CA GLY A 94 -5.24 5.02 26.83
C GLY A 94 -4.62 4.23 25.67
N SER A 95 -3.39 4.53 25.27
CA SER A 95 -2.62 3.77 24.29
C SER A 95 -1.11 3.93 24.51
N LEU A 96 -0.32 2.99 24.00
CA LEU A 96 1.15 3.07 24.02
C LEU A 96 1.66 4.32 23.27
N MET A 97 1.00 4.70 22.17
CA MET A 97 1.34 5.91 21.42
C MET A 97 1.12 7.15 22.29
N ASN A 98 -0.04 7.26 22.95
CA ASN A 98 -0.33 8.41 23.82
C ASN A 98 0.61 8.46 25.03
N SER A 99 0.93 7.30 25.63
CA SER A 99 1.92 7.19 26.71
C SER A 99 3.30 7.69 26.27
N GLY A 100 3.73 7.33 25.05
CA GLY A 100 4.96 7.81 24.46
C GLY A 100 4.96 9.32 24.20
N ARG A 101 3.83 9.90 23.77
CA ARG A 101 3.71 11.37 23.63
C ARG A 101 3.75 12.10 24.96
N ILE A 102 3.20 11.53 26.03
CA ILE A 102 3.35 12.07 27.39
C ILE A 102 4.83 12.04 27.81
N PHE A 103 5.57 10.97 27.49
CA PHE A 103 7.01 10.92 27.73
C PHE A 103 7.75 12.05 27.01
N MET A 104 7.39 12.33 25.75
CA MET A 104 7.96 13.45 24.99
C MET A 104 7.62 14.81 25.62
N LEU A 105 6.40 15.00 26.15
CA LEU A 105 6.04 16.20 26.91
C LEU A 105 6.93 16.37 28.16
N VAL A 106 7.18 15.30 28.91
CA VAL A 106 8.08 15.34 30.07
C VAL A 106 9.50 15.72 29.66
N LEU A 107 10.01 15.15 28.55
CA LEU A 107 11.31 15.52 28.01
C LEU A 107 11.37 16.96 27.51
N HIS A 108 10.29 17.47 26.91
CA HIS A 108 10.18 18.87 26.51
C HIS A 108 10.29 19.79 27.73
N LEU A 109 9.54 19.52 28.80
CA LEU A 109 9.59 20.31 30.04
C LEU A 109 10.97 20.27 30.69
N ALA A 110 11.61 19.09 30.73
CA ALA A 110 12.96 18.95 31.24
C ALA A 110 13.99 19.70 30.37
N SER A 111 13.83 19.67 29.05
CA SER A 111 14.67 20.40 28.10
C SER A 111 14.48 21.91 28.23
N ALA A 112 13.25 22.40 28.42
CA ALA A 112 12.94 23.81 28.67
C ALA A 112 13.59 24.30 29.97
N LEU A 113 13.54 23.49 31.04
CA LEU A 113 14.25 23.78 32.28
C LEU A 113 15.77 23.88 32.05
N LEU A 114 16.36 22.90 31.37
CA LEU A 114 17.79 22.91 31.04
C LEU A 114 18.16 24.13 30.20
N LEU A 115 17.31 24.51 29.24
CA LEU A 115 17.49 25.69 28.39
C LEU A 115 17.58 26.97 29.21
N TYR A 116 16.62 27.17 30.13
CA TYR A 116 16.63 28.30 31.06
C TYR A 116 17.93 28.30 31.87
N LEU A 117 18.26 27.17 32.51
CA LEU A 117 19.43 27.06 33.37
C LEU A 117 20.75 27.31 32.62
N ILE A 118 20.90 26.77 31.40
CA ILE A 118 22.08 26.98 30.56
C ILE A 118 22.19 28.45 30.16
N ALA A 119 21.12 29.03 29.64
CA ALA A 119 21.11 30.43 29.18
C ALA A 119 21.40 31.41 30.32
N VAL A 120 20.78 31.22 31.49
CA VAL A 120 21.03 32.06 32.67
C VAL A 120 22.47 31.93 33.14
N LYS A 121 23.02 30.72 33.16
CA LYS A 121 24.38 30.46 33.65
C LYS A 121 25.46 30.99 32.71
N LEU A 122 25.24 30.92 31.40
CA LEU A 122 26.16 31.45 30.40
C LEU A 122 26.15 32.98 30.34
N SER A 123 24.96 33.60 30.46
CA SER A 123 24.79 35.05 30.34
C SER A 123 24.90 35.81 31.67
N LYS A 124 24.72 35.11 32.80
CA LYS A 124 24.52 35.67 34.14
C LYS A 124 23.28 36.58 34.24
N GLN A 125 22.30 36.41 33.34
CA GLN A 125 21.08 37.19 33.29
C GLN A 125 19.87 36.27 33.10
N ARG A 126 18.70 36.66 33.64
CA ARG A 126 17.45 35.89 33.50
C ARG A 126 16.85 35.99 32.09
N LEU A 127 16.95 37.15 31.48
CA LEU A 127 16.26 37.48 30.22
C LEU A 127 16.57 36.53 29.06
N PRO A 128 17.84 36.11 28.81
CA PRO A 128 18.14 35.13 27.77
C PRO A 128 17.41 33.82 28.01
N GLY A 129 17.34 33.34 29.25
CA GLY A 129 16.63 32.11 29.60
C GLY A 129 15.12 32.22 29.37
N ILE A 130 14.52 33.34 29.76
CA ILE A 130 13.09 33.61 29.53
C ILE A 130 12.76 33.58 28.03
N ILE A 131 13.50 34.36 27.23
CA ILE A 131 13.27 34.44 25.78
C ILE A 131 13.52 33.08 25.11
N SER A 132 14.57 32.36 25.51
CA SER A 132 14.90 31.04 24.94
C SER A 132 13.76 30.05 25.15
N VAL A 133 13.21 29.96 26.36
CA VAL A 133 12.12 29.01 26.65
C VAL A 133 10.83 29.42 25.93
N LEU A 134 10.49 30.72 25.91
CA LEU A 134 9.31 31.19 25.18
C LEU A 134 9.39 30.86 23.69
N ILE A 135 10.53 31.12 23.04
CA ILE A 135 10.73 30.80 21.62
C ILE A 135 10.68 29.28 21.40
N PHE A 136 11.34 28.51 22.26
CA PHE A 136 11.40 27.05 22.16
C PHE A 136 10.02 26.40 22.30
N SER A 137 9.20 26.87 23.24
CA SER A 137 7.91 26.26 23.58
C SER A 137 6.71 26.84 22.81
N LEU A 138 6.85 28.00 22.17
CA LEU A 138 5.81 28.59 21.31
C LEU A 138 6.02 28.28 19.82
N SER A 139 7.21 27.80 19.44
CA SER A 139 7.55 27.44 18.06
C SER A 139 6.59 26.38 17.50
N PRO A 140 5.83 26.66 16.42
CA PRO A 140 4.99 25.66 15.76
C PRO A 140 5.80 24.46 15.25
N LEU A 141 7.03 24.69 14.78
CA LEU A 141 7.96 23.64 14.38
C LEU A 141 8.39 22.77 15.57
N GLY A 142 8.66 23.41 16.72
CA GLY A 142 8.93 22.73 17.98
C GLY A 142 7.74 21.91 18.46
N ILE A 143 6.53 22.46 18.44
CA ILE A 143 5.30 21.76 18.83
C ILE A 143 5.07 20.54 17.93
N TYR A 144 5.22 20.70 16.62
CA TYR A 144 5.03 19.62 15.66
C TYR A 144 5.98 18.44 15.91
N PHE A 145 7.29 18.67 15.97
CA PHE A 145 8.25 17.55 16.10
C PHE A 145 8.48 17.07 17.53
N GLN A 146 8.36 17.94 18.54
CA GLN A 146 8.66 17.56 19.92
C GLN A 146 7.48 16.90 20.63
N ARG A 147 6.27 16.96 20.06
CA ARG A 147 5.16 16.09 20.47
C ARG A 147 5.32 14.66 19.95
N ARG A 148 5.96 14.49 18.80
CA ARG A 148 6.19 13.18 18.20
C ARG A 148 7.21 12.38 18.99
N ILE A 149 7.03 11.08 18.99
CA ILE A 149 7.92 10.11 19.63
C ILE A 149 9.17 9.92 18.76
N LEU A 150 10.05 10.92 18.72
CA LEU A 150 11.28 10.88 17.93
C LEU A 150 12.50 10.69 18.82
N LEU A 151 13.46 9.89 18.36
CA LEU A 151 14.73 9.67 19.07
C LEU A 151 15.55 10.96 19.21
N ASP A 152 15.42 11.89 18.27
CA ASP A 152 16.06 13.21 18.29
C ASP A 152 15.65 14.04 19.52
N ASN A 153 14.39 13.92 19.99
CA ASN A 153 13.90 14.59 21.20
C ASN A 153 14.59 14.05 22.46
N ILE A 154 14.81 12.73 22.52
CA ILE A 154 15.53 12.07 23.62
C ILE A 154 17.01 12.47 23.58
N MET A 155 17.61 12.43 22.39
CA MET A 155 19.01 12.77 22.17
C MET A 155 19.33 14.21 22.59
N ILE A 156 18.51 15.19 22.17
CA ILE A 156 18.77 16.60 22.48
C ILE A 156 18.63 16.90 23.98
N PHE A 157 17.72 16.23 24.69
CA PHE A 157 17.63 16.31 26.15
C PHE A 157 18.97 15.91 26.80
N TRP A 158 19.55 14.78 26.39
CA TRP A 158 20.83 14.30 26.91
C TRP A 158 21.99 15.24 26.55
N VAL A 159 22.00 15.83 25.35
CA VAL A 159 22.98 16.84 24.94
C VAL A 159 22.88 18.10 25.82
N LEU A 160 21.68 18.61 26.06
CA LEU A 160 21.47 19.78 26.93
C LEU A 160 21.89 19.47 28.37
N LEU A 161 21.58 18.29 28.89
CA LEU A 161 21.99 17.87 30.22
C LEU A 161 23.52 17.76 30.32
N ALA A 162 24.17 17.13 29.33
CA ALA A 162 25.63 17.03 29.24
C ALA A 162 26.30 18.41 29.24
N LEU A 163 25.70 19.37 28.51
CA LEU A 163 26.19 20.75 28.42
C LEU A 163 26.02 21.50 29.74
N TRP A 164 24.84 21.41 30.36
CA TRP A 164 24.54 22.07 31.64
C TRP A 164 25.52 21.66 32.75
N LEU A 165 25.88 20.37 32.80
CA LEU A 165 26.86 19.81 33.74
C LEU A 165 28.25 20.43 33.60
N LEU A 166 28.70 20.72 32.38
CA LEU A 166 30.03 21.28 32.09
C LEU A 166 30.13 22.80 32.23
N ILE A 167 29.01 23.53 32.16
CA ILE A 167 29.01 25.00 32.26
C ILE A 167 29.17 25.50 33.72
N ASN A 168 29.35 24.59 34.69
CA ASN A 168 29.64 24.96 36.10
C ASN A 168 30.89 25.85 36.25
N ASN A 169 30.88 26.74 37.26
CA ASN A 169 31.99 27.67 37.55
C ASN A 169 33.34 26.95 37.75
N THR A 170 33.29 25.74 38.32
CA THR A 170 34.43 24.83 38.44
C THR A 170 34.07 23.51 37.78
N VAL A 171 34.83 23.12 36.75
CA VAL A 171 34.70 21.80 36.12
C VAL A 171 35.33 20.77 37.06
N ARG A 172 34.48 20.08 37.84
CA ARG A 172 34.90 18.96 38.71
C ARG A 172 34.85 17.66 37.92
N LEU A 173 35.72 16.70 38.25
CA LEU A 173 35.79 15.40 37.58
C LEU A 173 34.42 14.69 37.51
N ARG A 174 33.63 14.70 38.59
CA ARG A 174 32.27 14.12 38.59
C ARG A 174 31.35 14.69 37.51
N TYR A 175 31.47 15.97 37.17
CA TYR A 175 30.67 16.61 36.13
C TYR A 175 31.18 16.26 34.74
N VAL A 176 32.49 16.06 34.59
CA VAL A 176 33.09 15.55 33.34
C VAL A 176 32.61 14.13 33.08
N LEU A 177 32.66 13.26 34.09
CA LEU A 177 32.18 11.88 34.00
C LEU A 177 30.68 11.83 33.67
N ALA A 178 29.85 12.56 34.43
CA ALA A 178 28.41 12.61 34.19
C ALA A 178 28.07 13.18 32.80
N SER A 179 28.80 14.20 32.33
CA SER A 179 28.61 14.76 30.99
C SER A 179 28.99 13.76 29.89
N ALA A 180 30.10 13.04 30.06
CA ALA A 180 30.52 11.99 29.12
C ALA A 180 29.50 10.85 29.06
N THR A 181 28.93 10.46 30.22
CA THR A 181 27.85 9.48 30.26
C THR A 181 26.61 9.95 29.51
N CYS A 182 26.16 11.18 29.76
CA CYS A 182 25.02 11.78 29.04
C CYS A 182 25.30 11.85 27.53
N MET A 183 26.51 12.21 27.12
CA MET A 183 26.89 12.26 25.71
C MET A 183 26.90 10.87 25.06
N GLY A 184 27.43 9.86 25.74
CA GLY A 184 27.40 8.47 25.26
C GLY A 184 25.98 7.98 25.05
N ILE A 185 25.07 8.28 25.99
CA ILE A 185 23.64 7.97 25.87
C ILE A 185 22.99 8.76 24.72
N ALA A 186 23.36 10.04 24.54
CA ALA A 186 22.85 10.85 23.44
C ALA A 186 23.18 10.23 22.08
N ILE A 187 24.44 9.78 21.88
CA ILE A 187 24.90 9.11 20.65
C ILE A 187 24.19 7.78 20.44
N LEU A 188 24.00 7.00 21.52
CA LEU A 188 23.25 5.74 21.46
C LEU A 188 21.73 5.91 21.34
N SER A 189 21.21 7.13 21.53
CA SER A 189 19.81 7.47 21.27
C SER A 189 19.62 7.91 19.82
N LYS A 190 20.53 8.74 19.31
CA LYS A 190 20.58 9.11 17.89
C LYS A 190 22.00 9.46 17.46
N GLU A 191 22.43 8.89 16.35
CA GLU A 191 23.82 8.92 15.87
C GLU A 191 24.30 10.35 15.56
N ASN A 192 23.38 11.21 15.13
CA ASN A 192 23.64 12.61 14.80
C ASN A 192 24.16 13.43 16.01
N ALA A 193 24.07 12.93 17.24
CA ALA A 193 24.68 13.58 18.39
C ALA A 193 26.21 13.73 18.23
N ILE A 194 26.87 12.86 17.47
CA ILE A 194 28.33 12.88 17.28
C ILE A 194 28.85 14.25 16.79
N PHE A 195 28.03 14.99 16.03
CA PHE A 195 28.39 16.31 15.50
C PHE A 195 28.53 17.39 16.58
N PHE A 196 28.08 17.14 17.82
CA PHE A 196 28.29 18.04 18.95
C PHE A 196 29.62 17.81 19.69
N ILE A 197 30.33 16.69 19.44
CA ILE A 197 31.61 16.39 20.12
C ILE A 197 32.61 17.55 20.02
N PRO A 198 32.87 18.17 18.86
CA PRO A 198 33.83 19.27 18.78
C PRO A 198 33.45 20.46 19.67
N ALA A 199 32.16 20.75 19.84
CA ALA A 199 31.70 21.80 20.74
C ALA A 199 31.87 21.43 22.22
N PHE A 200 31.66 20.17 22.59
CA PHE A 200 31.96 19.69 23.95
C PHE A 200 33.46 19.76 24.27
N LEU A 201 34.32 19.38 23.33
CA LEU A 201 35.77 19.52 23.46
C LEU A 201 36.16 20.99 23.67
N TYR A 202 35.54 21.90 22.93
CA TYR A 202 35.74 23.34 23.13
C TYR A 202 35.29 23.82 24.51
N VAL A 203 34.11 23.39 24.99
CA VAL A 203 33.61 23.75 26.34
C VAL A 203 34.60 23.31 27.41
N MET A 204 35.09 22.07 27.34
CA MET A 204 36.08 21.57 28.28
C MET A 204 37.40 22.34 28.19
N TYR A 205 37.89 22.61 26.98
CA TYR A 205 39.10 23.41 26.77
C TYR A 205 38.97 24.82 27.36
N ALA A 206 37.81 25.46 27.15
CA ALA A 206 37.57 26.84 27.56
C ALA A 206 37.26 27.01 29.06
N ARG A 207 36.76 25.95 29.73
CA ARG A 207 36.29 26.00 31.13
C ARG A 207 37.18 25.25 32.12
N SER A 208 37.99 24.30 31.66
CA SER A 208 38.91 23.55 32.53
C SER A 208 40.17 24.34 32.84
N HIS A 209 40.75 24.14 34.02
CA HIS A 209 42.04 24.74 34.37
C HIS A 209 43.15 24.22 33.44
N SER A 210 44.11 25.07 33.06
CA SER A 210 45.14 24.77 32.05
C SER A 210 45.92 23.47 32.31
N ARG A 211 46.23 23.18 33.58
CA ARG A 211 46.94 21.96 34.02
C ARG A 211 46.10 20.67 33.92
N HIS A 212 44.77 20.75 33.92
CA HIS A 212 43.89 19.58 33.97
C HIS A 212 43.05 19.39 32.71
N ARG A 213 43.08 20.34 31.76
CA ARG A 213 42.25 20.30 30.55
C ARG A 213 42.44 19.04 29.71
N ASN A 214 43.69 18.60 29.51
CA ASN A 214 43.97 17.42 28.70
C ASN A 214 43.41 16.16 29.37
N HIS A 215 43.61 16.03 30.68
CA HIS A 215 43.07 14.93 31.45
C HIS A 215 41.54 14.87 31.41
N ALA A 216 40.87 16.02 31.56
CA ALA A 216 39.42 16.10 31.43
C ALA A 216 38.93 15.68 30.03
N ILE A 217 39.61 16.15 28.96
CA ILE A 217 39.29 15.79 27.57
C ILE A 217 39.47 14.27 27.34
N PHE A 218 40.59 13.68 27.76
CA PHE A 218 40.86 12.26 27.56
C PHE A 218 39.87 11.38 28.34
N ILE A 219 39.56 11.71 29.59
CA ILE A 219 38.56 10.97 30.37
C ILE A 219 37.18 11.07 29.71
N TRP A 220 36.79 12.27 29.28
CA TRP A 220 35.49 12.49 28.67
C TRP A 220 35.35 11.72 27.36
N LEU A 221 36.35 11.78 26.48
CA LEU A 221 36.38 11.03 25.23
C LEU A 221 36.40 9.52 25.48
N GLY A 222 37.26 9.05 26.39
CA GLY A 222 37.38 7.64 26.74
C GLY A 222 36.05 7.07 27.24
N LEU A 223 35.42 7.73 28.22
CA LEU A 223 34.15 7.26 28.77
C LEU A 223 33.00 7.33 27.75
N THR A 224 32.91 8.41 26.96
CA THR A 224 31.90 8.52 25.89
C THR A 224 32.08 7.39 24.88
N ALA A 225 33.31 7.13 24.44
CA ALA A 225 33.61 6.06 23.50
C ALA A 225 33.34 4.67 24.09
N SER A 226 33.68 4.43 25.37
CA SER A 226 33.37 3.16 26.04
C SER A 226 31.87 2.86 26.10
N ILE A 227 31.04 3.89 26.31
CA ILE A 227 29.59 3.72 26.31
C ILE A 227 29.10 3.39 24.90
N VAL A 228 29.53 4.15 23.90
CA VAL A 228 29.18 3.90 22.50
C VAL A 228 29.64 2.50 22.04
N PHE A 229 30.77 2.03 22.55
CA PHE A 229 31.31 0.70 22.24
C PHE A 229 30.37 -0.45 22.62
N PHE A 230 29.46 -0.28 23.59
CA PHE A 230 28.47 -1.33 23.92
C PHE A 230 27.60 -1.71 22.71
N TYR A 231 27.31 -0.78 21.81
CA TYR A 231 26.55 -1.07 20.60
C TYR A 231 27.32 -1.98 19.63
N PHE A 232 28.61 -1.68 19.44
CA PHE A 232 29.51 -2.49 18.62
C PHE A 232 29.78 -3.85 19.27
N LEU A 233 29.96 -3.88 20.58
CA LEU A 233 30.14 -5.10 21.35
C LEU A 233 28.90 -5.99 21.27
N TYR A 234 27.69 -5.43 21.35
CA TYR A 234 26.44 -6.17 21.16
C TYR A 234 26.41 -6.87 19.80
N ALA A 235 26.71 -6.15 18.72
CA ALA A 235 26.79 -6.75 17.38
C ALA A 235 27.87 -7.84 17.28
N LEU A 236 29.03 -7.63 17.92
CA LEU A 236 30.10 -8.62 17.94
C LEU A 236 29.69 -9.90 18.69
N LEU A 237 29.05 -9.76 19.86
CA LEU A 237 28.57 -10.88 20.66
C LEU A 237 27.45 -11.68 19.96
N LYS A 238 26.69 -11.03 19.08
CA LYS A 238 25.68 -11.68 18.23
C LYS A 238 26.25 -12.32 16.96
N ASN A 239 27.56 -12.17 16.71
CA ASN A 239 28.19 -12.51 15.43
C ASN A 239 27.57 -11.74 14.23
N GLU A 240 27.03 -10.55 14.49
CA GLU A 240 26.36 -9.66 13.53
C GLU A 240 27.20 -8.39 13.26
N PHE A 241 28.46 -8.36 13.72
CA PHE A 241 29.33 -7.22 13.44
C PHE A 241 29.77 -7.20 11.97
N PHE A 242 30.30 -8.32 11.47
CA PHE A 242 30.77 -8.46 10.09
C PHE A 242 29.66 -8.92 9.15
N PRO A 243 29.68 -8.55 7.85
CA PRO A 243 28.68 -9.01 6.89
C PRO A 243 28.73 -10.51 6.66
N SER A 244 27.58 -11.15 6.45
CA SER A 244 27.50 -12.56 6.03
C SER A 244 28.25 -12.77 4.71
N GLY A 245 28.93 -13.90 4.57
CA GLY A 245 29.80 -14.24 3.43
C GLY A 245 31.22 -13.64 3.52
N SER A 246 31.51 -12.83 4.55
CA SER A 246 32.88 -12.38 4.83
C SER A 246 33.63 -13.40 5.69
N PHE A 247 34.96 -13.36 5.65
CA PHE A 247 35.84 -14.27 6.42
C PHE A 247 35.50 -14.31 7.92
N LEU A 248 35.10 -13.18 8.51
CA LEU A 248 34.74 -13.07 9.93
C LEU A 248 33.23 -13.07 10.21
N GLY A 249 32.38 -13.00 9.18
CA GLY A 249 30.92 -13.06 9.33
C GLY A 249 30.34 -14.47 9.18
N GLY A 250 31.09 -15.41 8.62
CA GLY A 250 30.60 -16.76 8.35
C GLY A 250 29.62 -16.80 7.17
N ASN A 251 29.03 -17.98 6.91
CA ASN A 251 28.29 -18.23 5.65
C ASN A 251 26.76 -18.19 5.79
N ASN A 252 26.23 -18.16 7.02
CA ASN A 252 24.79 -18.10 7.22
C ASN A 252 24.26 -16.69 6.92
N PRO A 253 23.14 -16.52 6.21
CA PRO A 253 22.53 -15.21 6.01
C PRO A 253 22.11 -14.58 7.33
N HIS A 254 22.63 -13.40 7.64
CA HIS A 254 22.25 -12.61 8.80
C HIS A 254 22.48 -11.12 8.54
N VAL A 255 21.97 -10.30 9.45
CA VAL A 255 22.12 -8.84 9.41
C VAL A 255 23.49 -8.42 9.91
N SER A 256 23.97 -7.25 9.49
CA SER A 256 25.30 -6.79 9.90
C SER A 256 25.36 -5.30 10.21
N LEU A 257 25.93 -4.95 11.35
CA LEU A 257 26.18 -3.57 11.73
C LEU A 257 27.09 -2.85 10.72
N LEU A 258 28.18 -3.47 10.26
CA LEU A 258 29.07 -2.85 9.27
C LEU A 258 28.37 -2.66 7.92
N ALA A 259 27.54 -3.61 7.50
CA ALA A 259 26.74 -3.47 6.29
C ALA A 259 25.75 -2.31 6.41
N SER A 260 25.01 -2.24 7.52
CA SER A 260 24.05 -1.15 7.79
C SER A 260 24.73 0.21 7.86
N LEU A 261 25.89 0.34 8.52
CA LEU A 261 26.66 1.59 8.55
C LEU A 261 27.12 2.02 7.15
N LYS A 262 27.59 1.06 6.33
CA LYS A 262 27.98 1.33 4.94
C LYS A 262 26.78 1.82 4.13
N GLU A 263 25.64 1.16 4.24
CA GLU A 263 24.40 1.54 3.56
C GLU A 263 23.93 2.93 3.99
N GLN A 264 23.82 3.19 5.30
CA GLN A 264 23.42 4.50 5.84
C GLN A 264 24.36 5.62 5.40
N SER A 265 25.68 5.37 5.34
CA SER A 265 26.66 6.35 4.85
C SER A 265 26.54 6.63 3.34
N GLY A 266 26.04 5.66 2.57
CA GLY A 266 25.80 5.76 1.14
C GLY A 266 24.49 6.46 0.77
N ARG A 267 23.58 6.67 1.72
CA ARG A 267 22.25 7.25 1.44
C ARG A 267 22.34 8.70 0.93
N GLY A 268 21.63 8.94 -0.16
CA GLY A 268 21.49 10.25 -0.80
C GLY A 268 22.67 10.61 -1.72
N SER A 269 22.33 11.07 -2.91
CA SER A 269 23.28 11.68 -3.84
C SER A 269 23.79 13.00 -3.27
N PHE A 270 25.08 13.28 -3.47
CA PHE A 270 25.64 14.55 -3.04
C PHE A 270 24.99 15.70 -3.82
N MET A 271 24.43 16.68 -3.10
CA MET A 271 23.83 17.88 -3.68
C MET A 271 24.12 19.08 -2.78
N TRP A 272 24.44 20.21 -3.38
CA TRP A 272 24.71 21.44 -2.62
C TRP A 272 23.42 22.01 -2.03
N PRO A 273 23.47 22.66 -0.84
CA PRO A 273 22.29 23.19 -0.15
C PRO A 273 21.42 24.18 -0.94
N TRP A 274 22.00 24.87 -1.94
CA TRP A 274 21.27 25.83 -2.80
C TRP A 274 20.60 25.19 -4.02
N GLN A 275 20.81 23.89 -4.27
CA GLN A 275 20.11 23.18 -5.34
C GLN A 275 18.69 22.85 -4.91
N HIS A 276 17.70 23.18 -5.75
CA HIS A 276 16.28 22.97 -5.45
C HIS A 276 15.89 21.51 -5.22
N SER A 277 16.64 20.56 -5.81
CA SER A 277 16.48 19.12 -5.61
C SER A 277 17.18 18.57 -4.37
N SER A 278 17.98 19.38 -3.67
CA SER A 278 18.70 18.92 -2.48
C SER A 278 17.75 18.67 -1.31
N GLY A 279 18.03 17.64 -0.52
CA GLY A 279 17.25 17.35 0.69
C GLY A 279 17.26 18.52 1.68
N PHE A 280 18.38 19.24 1.78
CA PHE A 280 18.44 20.44 2.61
C PHE A 280 17.47 21.52 2.11
N TYR A 281 17.48 21.86 0.83
CA TYR A 281 16.63 22.92 0.29
C TYR A 281 15.14 22.58 0.49
N ILE A 282 14.73 21.36 0.12
CA ILE A 282 13.33 20.92 0.23
C ILE A 282 12.86 21.03 1.69
N ASN A 283 13.60 20.44 2.64
CA ASN A 283 13.19 20.51 4.05
C ASN A 283 13.32 21.92 4.63
N PHE A 284 14.27 22.74 4.18
CA PHE A 284 14.35 24.13 4.61
C PHE A 284 13.10 24.93 4.19
N GLN A 285 12.52 24.65 3.02
CA GLN A 285 11.24 25.23 2.61
C GLN A 285 10.09 24.82 3.54
N GLU A 286 10.04 23.55 3.95
CA GLU A 286 9.05 23.03 4.90
C GLU A 286 9.22 23.61 6.30
N TRP A 287 10.46 23.74 6.79
CA TRP A 287 10.71 24.30 8.11
C TRP A 287 10.30 25.77 8.18
N ARG A 288 10.61 26.55 7.14
CA ARG A 288 10.25 27.98 7.11
C ARG A 288 8.75 28.20 6.91
N SER A 289 8.04 27.29 6.24
CA SER A 289 6.60 27.42 6.03
C SER A 289 5.85 27.20 7.34
N ARG A 290 6.35 26.30 8.19
CA ARG A 290 5.83 26.04 9.54
C ARG A 290 6.26 27.09 10.58
N ASP A 291 7.53 27.49 10.56
CA ASP A 291 8.07 28.45 11.54
C ASP A 291 9.16 29.35 10.95
N SER A 292 8.70 30.43 10.30
CA SER A 292 9.60 31.43 9.75
C SER A 292 10.36 32.21 10.83
N ILE A 293 9.78 32.39 12.02
CA ILE A 293 10.40 33.17 13.12
C ILE A 293 11.64 32.44 13.64
N LEU A 294 11.51 31.16 13.97
CA LEU A 294 12.62 30.37 14.50
C LEU A 294 13.71 30.15 13.44
N ILE A 295 13.33 29.83 12.20
CA ILE A 295 14.30 29.49 11.15
C ILE A 295 15.07 30.72 10.69
N TYR A 296 14.40 31.79 10.26
CA TYR A 296 15.09 33.01 9.82
C TYR A 296 15.72 33.75 10.99
N GLY A 297 15.00 33.92 12.09
CA GLY A 297 15.51 34.56 13.30
C GLY A 297 16.69 33.81 13.89
N GLY A 298 16.66 32.48 13.90
CA GLY A 298 17.74 31.62 14.37
C GLY A 298 18.97 31.65 13.47
N ALA A 299 18.78 31.66 12.14
CA ALA A 299 19.89 31.81 11.20
C ALA A 299 20.57 33.18 11.36
N LEU A 300 19.79 34.26 11.44
CA LEU A 300 20.31 35.61 11.70
C LEU A 300 21.00 35.71 13.06
N ALA A 301 20.42 35.10 14.10
CA ALA A 301 21.01 35.07 15.43
C ALA A 301 22.31 34.23 15.48
N THR A 302 22.45 33.22 14.62
CA THR A 302 23.69 32.45 14.47
C THR A 302 24.78 33.33 13.85
N ILE A 303 24.46 34.10 12.80
CA ILE A 303 25.37 35.07 12.18
C ILE A 303 25.75 36.16 13.18
N ALA A 304 24.78 36.78 13.85
CA ALA A 304 25.04 37.76 14.90
C ALA A 304 25.91 37.17 16.04
N GLY A 305 25.64 35.91 16.39
CA GLY A 305 26.39 35.13 17.36
C GLY A 305 27.87 35.01 17.03
N LEU A 306 28.25 34.93 15.74
CA LEU A 306 29.67 34.92 15.33
C LEU A 306 30.38 36.21 15.77
N PHE A 307 29.78 37.37 15.52
CA PHE A 307 30.35 38.66 15.91
C PHE A 307 30.31 38.86 17.43
N LEU A 308 29.18 38.54 18.07
CA LEU A 308 29.00 38.69 19.52
C LEU A 308 29.92 37.73 20.31
N SER A 309 30.24 36.57 19.76
CA SER A 309 31.11 35.56 20.40
C SER A 309 32.55 36.03 20.62
N VAL A 310 33.00 37.05 19.89
CA VAL A 310 34.33 37.65 20.06
C VAL A 310 34.44 38.27 21.45
N ARG A 311 33.39 39.00 21.88
CA ARG A 311 33.36 39.71 23.16
C ARG A 311 32.71 38.88 24.27
N ASN A 312 31.70 38.07 23.95
CA ASN A 312 30.95 37.29 24.93
C ASN A 312 31.29 35.79 24.84
N LYS A 313 32.09 35.32 25.80
CA LYS A 313 32.51 33.91 25.90
C LYS A 313 31.33 32.94 26.13
N GLY A 314 30.23 33.41 26.72
CA GLY A 314 29.03 32.60 26.93
C GLY A 314 28.30 32.30 25.62
N ILE A 315 28.08 33.35 24.80
CA ILE A 315 27.43 33.25 23.49
C ILE A 315 28.24 32.34 22.56
N ARG A 316 29.57 32.42 22.63
CA ARG A 316 30.49 31.59 21.81
C ARG A 316 30.20 30.10 21.89
N ILE A 317 29.88 29.58 23.08
CA ILE A 317 29.56 28.17 23.26
C ILE A 317 28.32 27.80 22.46
N ILE A 318 27.23 28.56 22.62
CA ILE A 318 25.96 28.30 21.94
C ILE A 318 26.13 28.47 20.41
N THR A 319 26.84 29.50 19.97
CA THR A 319 27.14 29.74 18.55
C THR A 319 27.88 28.55 17.92
N LEU A 320 28.84 27.97 18.63
CA LEU A 320 29.58 26.81 18.13
C LEU A 320 28.67 25.59 17.96
N PHE A 321 27.80 25.30 18.93
CA PHE A 321 26.80 24.22 18.81
C PHE A 321 25.87 24.45 17.61
N GLY A 322 25.35 25.67 17.44
CA GLY A 322 24.46 26.02 16.32
C GLY A 322 25.14 25.89 14.95
N ILE A 323 26.38 26.39 14.80
CA ILE A 323 27.11 26.32 13.53
C ILE A 323 27.45 24.89 13.14
N LEU A 324 27.96 24.07 14.08
CA LEU A 324 28.29 22.68 13.77
C LEU A 324 27.06 21.91 13.28
N PHE A 325 25.89 22.20 13.85
CA PHE A 325 24.67 21.55 13.43
C PHE A 325 24.14 22.10 12.10
N TRP A 326 24.25 23.40 11.83
CA TRP A 326 24.00 23.95 10.49
C TRP A 326 24.90 23.30 9.43
N LEU A 327 26.19 23.10 9.73
CA LEU A 327 27.12 22.42 8.83
C LEU A 327 26.71 20.96 8.60
N PHE A 328 26.23 20.26 9.64
CA PHE A 328 25.67 18.92 9.50
C PHE A 328 24.47 18.92 8.54
N LEU A 329 23.52 19.84 8.70
CA LEU A 329 22.36 19.95 7.80
C LEU A 329 22.78 20.32 6.37
N ALA A 330 23.78 21.20 6.23
CA ALA A 330 24.28 21.69 4.95
C ALA A 330 25.34 20.77 4.28
N ARG A 331 25.61 19.58 4.83
CA ARG A 331 26.68 18.68 4.34
C ARG A 331 26.47 18.10 2.94
N GLY A 332 25.30 18.31 2.36
CA GLY A 332 24.94 17.89 1.01
C GLY A 332 24.60 16.41 0.85
N LYS A 333 24.25 15.72 1.94
CA LYS A 333 23.76 14.33 1.95
C LYS A 333 22.28 14.28 2.32
N LEU A 334 21.74 13.09 2.56
CA LEU A 334 20.34 12.92 3.00
C LEU A 334 20.02 13.79 4.22
N VAL A 335 19.02 14.65 4.05
CA VAL A 335 18.37 15.42 5.12
C VAL A 335 16.90 15.07 5.02
N ILE A 336 16.32 14.66 6.14
CA ILE A 336 14.89 14.41 6.30
C ILE A 336 14.30 15.43 7.26
N ASP A 337 12.99 15.57 7.25
CA ASP A 337 12.30 16.73 7.81
C ASP A 337 12.60 16.95 9.31
N PHE A 338 12.53 15.91 10.12
CA PHE A 338 12.77 16.02 11.56
C PHE A 338 14.25 16.16 11.97
N TYR A 339 15.21 16.17 11.04
CA TYR A 339 16.62 16.45 11.38
C TYR A 339 16.82 17.86 11.94
N VAL A 340 15.83 18.75 11.84
CA VAL A 340 15.84 20.08 12.47
C VAL A 340 15.70 20.03 14.00
N VAL A 341 15.14 18.96 14.58
CA VAL A 341 14.84 18.87 16.02
C VAL A 341 16.02 19.31 16.93
N PRO A 342 17.26 18.84 16.73
CA PRO A 342 18.36 19.18 17.62
C PRO A 342 18.78 20.65 17.55
N ILE A 343 18.50 21.36 16.45
CA ILE A 343 18.86 22.77 16.30
C ILE A 343 17.85 23.71 16.94
N ILE A 344 16.57 23.31 17.07
CA ILE A 344 15.49 24.14 17.62
C ILE A 344 15.85 24.81 18.97
N PRO A 345 16.27 24.07 20.02
CA PRO A 345 16.65 24.69 21.29
C PRO A 345 17.91 25.57 21.18
N LEU A 346 18.83 25.23 20.27
CA LEU A 346 20.06 26.00 20.05
C LEU A 346 19.74 27.36 19.41
N LEU A 347 18.87 27.38 18.40
CA LEU A 347 18.40 28.61 17.76
C LEU A 347 17.64 29.48 18.75
N ALA A 348 16.76 28.90 19.58
CA ALA A 348 16.05 29.63 20.60
C ALA A 348 16.99 30.32 21.60
N MET A 349 18.05 29.62 22.04
CA MET A 349 19.11 30.21 22.89
C MET A 349 19.90 31.30 22.20
N LEU A 350 20.21 31.15 20.90
CA LEU A 350 20.93 32.17 20.14
C LEU A 350 20.10 33.43 19.97
N ILE A 351 18.81 33.31 19.67
CA ILE A 351 17.90 34.45 19.56
C ILE A 351 17.80 35.16 20.91
N GLY A 352 17.52 34.42 22.00
CA GLY A 352 17.40 35.00 23.34
C GLY A 352 18.67 35.71 23.81
N SER A 353 19.83 35.12 23.53
CA SER A 353 21.13 35.71 23.86
C SER A 353 21.45 36.95 23.01
N SER A 354 21.13 36.92 21.72
CA SER A 354 21.41 38.03 20.79
C SER A 354 20.50 39.24 21.08
N ILE A 355 19.19 39.02 21.26
CA ILE A 355 18.25 40.08 21.64
C ILE A 355 18.67 40.71 22.96
N THR A 356 19.03 39.91 23.96
CA THR A 356 19.47 40.44 25.25
C THR A 356 20.77 41.23 25.14
N ALA A 357 21.72 40.80 24.30
CA ALA A 357 22.95 41.54 24.07
C ALA A 357 22.68 42.93 23.46
N ILE A 358 21.69 43.04 22.57
CA ILE A 358 21.26 44.32 21.98
C ILE A 358 20.58 45.19 23.04
N ILE A 359 19.61 44.65 23.77
CA ILE A 359 18.89 45.36 24.84
C ILE A 359 19.85 45.84 25.93
N GLY A 360 20.90 45.07 26.23
CA GLY A 360 21.92 45.41 27.21
C GLY A 360 22.70 46.69 26.89
N ASN A 361 22.70 47.15 25.63
CA ASN A 361 23.33 48.42 25.24
C ASN A 361 22.48 49.65 25.61
N LEU A 362 21.22 49.47 26.00
CA LEU A 362 20.34 50.57 26.42
C LEU A 362 20.69 51.02 27.83
N LYS A 363 21.15 52.27 27.96
CA LYS A 363 21.55 52.86 29.26
C LYS A 363 20.36 53.17 30.18
N ASN A 364 19.19 53.50 29.61
CA ASN A 364 18.01 53.86 30.38
C ASN A 364 17.25 52.60 30.85
N ILE A 365 17.09 52.46 32.17
CA ILE A 365 16.44 51.29 32.77
C ILE A 365 14.95 51.18 32.45
N TYR A 366 14.21 52.28 32.38
CA TYR A 366 12.79 52.27 32.04
C TYR A 366 12.60 51.88 30.58
N LEU A 367 13.39 52.46 29.67
CA LEU A 367 13.40 52.09 28.26
C LEU A 367 13.73 50.60 28.08
N ARG A 368 14.69 50.09 28.85
CA ARG A 368 15.06 48.66 28.85
C ARG A 368 13.88 47.77 29.24
N HIS A 369 13.14 48.10 30.30
CA HIS A 369 11.95 47.33 30.71
C HIS A 369 10.83 47.42 29.66
N CYS A 370 10.56 48.60 29.10
CA CYS A 370 9.58 48.76 28.02
C CYS A 370 9.94 47.89 26.81
N VAL A 371 11.20 47.90 26.37
CA VAL A 371 11.66 47.06 25.25
C VAL A 371 11.54 45.58 25.57
N ILE A 372 11.84 45.15 26.81
CA ILE A 372 11.66 43.74 27.22
C ILE A 372 10.19 43.32 27.12
N VAL A 373 9.26 44.14 27.62
CA VAL A 373 7.82 43.86 27.55
C VAL A 373 7.36 43.79 26.08
N ILE A 374 7.82 44.74 25.25
CA ILE A 374 7.51 44.74 23.81
C ILE A 374 8.06 43.47 23.15
N VAL A 375 9.31 43.08 23.41
CA VAL A 375 9.89 41.86 22.83
C VAL A 375 9.09 40.62 23.22
N ILE A 376 8.72 40.47 24.49
CA ILE A 376 7.91 39.34 24.95
C ILE A 376 6.54 39.36 24.26
N ALA A 377 5.88 40.52 24.20
CA ALA A 377 4.60 40.67 23.50
C ALA A 377 4.71 40.33 22.01
N THR A 378 5.77 40.78 21.33
CA THR A 378 6.04 40.48 19.92
C THR A 378 6.27 38.99 19.68
N ILE A 379 6.92 38.28 20.60
CA ILE A 379 7.08 36.82 20.50
C ILE A 379 5.70 36.15 20.55
N PHE A 380 4.85 36.51 21.50
CA PHE A 380 3.50 35.95 21.61
C PHE A 380 2.65 36.28 20.37
N ILE A 381 2.61 37.54 19.94
CA ILE A 381 1.85 38.00 18.76
C ILE A 381 2.39 37.35 17.48
N GLY A 382 3.71 37.27 17.34
CA GLY A 382 4.37 36.66 16.18
C GLY A 382 3.97 35.19 16.03
N TYR A 383 4.05 34.42 17.13
CA TYR A 383 3.67 33.01 17.09
C TYR A 383 2.15 32.80 16.99
N SER A 384 1.32 33.66 17.55
CA SER A 384 -0.13 33.58 17.31
C SER A 384 -0.48 33.84 15.84
N ASN A 385 0.28 34.69 15.14
CA ASN A 385 0.07 34.99 13.73
C ASN A 385 0.57 33.89 12.78
N LEU A 386 1.50 33.02 13.22
CA LEU A 386 1.91 31.84 12.45
C LEU A 386 0.86 30.72 12.43
N GLY A 387 -0.21 30.86 13.23
CA GLY A 387 -1.35 29.96 13.23
C GLY A 387 -1.53 29.22 14.56
N THR A 388 -2.78 28.84 14.81
CA THR A 388 -3.21 28.10 16.00
C THR A 388 -3.59 26.65 15.68
N GLN A 389 -3.29 26.18 14.47
CA GLN A 389 -3.69 24.88 13.93
C GLN A 389 -3.26 23.72 14.84
N GLN A 390 -2.06 23.78 15.42
CA GLN A 390 -1.52 22.80 16.36
C GLN A 390 -2.37 22.59 17.62
N TYR A 391 -3.29 23.52 17.92
CA TYR A 391 -4.19 23.48 19.07
C TYR A 391 -5.62 23.07 18.71
N THR A 392 -5.98 23.04 17.42
CA THR A 392 -7.37 22.85 16.96
C THR A 392 -7.54 21.75 15.92
N HIS A 393 -6.52 21.45 15.11
CA HIS A 393 -6.58 20.40 14.10
C HIS A 393 -6.58 19.01 14.75
N ASP A 394 -7.28 18.10 14.11
CA ASP A 394 -7.25 16.67 14.41
C ASP A 394 -6.69 15.94 13.19
N GLU A 395 -5.47 15.42 13.35
CA GLU A 395 -4.74 14.70 12.32
C GLU A 395 -4.66 13.19 12.63
N ILE A 396 -5.32 12.71 13.70
CA ILE A 396 -5.19 11.33 14.19
C ILE A 396 -6.48 10.52 14.00
N SER A 397 -7.65 11.16 14.11
CA SER A 397 -8.93 10.44 14.13
C SER A 397 -9.14 9.53 12.92
N ASN A 398 -8.71 9.93 11.72
CA ASN A 398 -8.82 9.11 10.52
C ASN A 398 -7.95 7.84 10.58
N GLN A 399 -6.72 7.96 11.09
CA GLN A 399 -5.83 6.82 11.31
C GLN A 399 -6.45 5.82 12.29
N LEU A 400 -6.99 6.31 13.41
CA LEU A 400 -7.64 5.46 14.42
C LEU A 400 -8.98 4.87 13.93
N ALA A 401 -9.72 5.60 13.10
CA ALA A 401 -10.95 5.10 12.49
C ALA A 401 -10.66 3.92 11.55
N ALA A 402 -9.58 3.98 10.77
CA ALA A 402 -9.15 2.87 9.92
C ALA A 402 -8.75 1.62 10.73
N VAL A 403 -8.00 1.80 11.82
CA VAL A 403 -7.67 0.71 12.75
C VAL A 403 -8.93 0.10 13.37
N SER A 404 -9.89 0.94 13.79
CA SER A 404 -11.15 0.50 14.38
C SER A 404 -12.02 -0.28 13.39
N TRP A 405 -11.99 0.13 12.12
CA TRP A 405 -12.67 -0.58 11.03
C TRP A 405 -12.08 -1.98 10.83
N ILE A 406 -10.75 -2.13 10.84
CA ILE A 406 -10.10 -3.44 10.75
C ILE A 406 -10.54 -4.33 11.92
N LYS A 407 -10.46 -3.81 13.15
CA LYS A 407 -10.88 -4.53 14.37
C LYS A 407 -12.32 -5.05 14.29
N SER A 408 -13.19 -4.33 13.56
CA SER A 408 -14.62 -4.65 13.47
C SER A 408 -15.00 -5.51 12.26
N ASN A 409 -14.25 -5.44 11.16
CA ASN A 409 -14.65 -6.02 9.86
C ASN A 409 -13.70 -7.10 9.33
N VAL A 410 -12.49 -7.22 9.87
CA VAL A 410 -11.45 -8.12 9.35
C VAL A 410 -11.18 -9.27 10.33
N PRO A 411 -11.20 -10.54 9.88
CA PRO A 411 -10.84 -11.69 10.71
C PRO A 411 -9.41 -11.57 11.29
N GLN A 412 -9.23 -11.98 12.55
CA GLN A 412 -7.93 -11.84 13.25
C GLN A 412 -6.78 -12.64 12.62
N LYS A 413 -7.08 -13.71 11.87
CA LYS A 413 -6.08 -14.56 11.20
C LYS A 413 -5.67 -14.06 9.81
N SER A 414 -6.34 -13.03 9.29
CA SER A 414 -6.07 -12.47 7.97
C SER A 414 -4.65 -11.93 7.87
N ASN A 415 -4.03 -12.10 6.70
CA ASN A 415 -2.73 -11.52 6.38
C ASN A 415 -2.93 -10.05 6.01
N ILE A 416 -2.47 -9.14 6.87
CA ILE A 416 -2.65 -7.69 6.71
C ILE A 416 -1.29 -7.03 6.49
N ALA A 417 -1.14 -6.38 5.34
CA ALA A 417 -0.03 -5.48 5.09
C ALA A 417 -0.43 -4.08 5.57
N MET A 418 0.27 -3.52 6.54
CA MET A 418 -0.12 -2.25 7.13
C MET A 418 1.03 -1.28 7.28
N ASP A 419 0.66 -0.03 7.41
CA ASP A 419 1.54 1.04 7.83
C ASP A 419 1.93 0.92 9.31
N ASP A 420 3.09 1.46 9.69
CA ASP A 420 3.72 1.21 10.99
C ASP A 420 2.85 1.71 12.16
N TYR A 421 2.14 2.82 11.98
CA TYR A 421 1.28 3.44 12.99
C TYR A 421 0.21 2.50 13.57
N ALA A 422 -0.27 1.55 12.76
CA ALA A 422 -1.35 0.64 13.13
C ALA A 422 -0.86 -0.51 14.02
N TYR A 423 0.44 -0.80 14.00
CA TYR A 423 1.01 -1.97 14.65
C TYR A 423 0.81 -2.01 16.18
N PRO A 424 1.08 -0.93 16.94
CA PRO A 424 0.84 -0.94 18.38
C PRO A 424 -0.62 -1.24 18.75
N TYR A 425 -1.57 -0.87 17.89
CA TYR A 425 -3.00 -1.06 18.14
C TYR A 425 -3.53 -2.43 17.71
N LEU A 426 -2.95 -3.03 16.67
CA LEU A 426 -3.38 -4.32 16.11
C LEU A 426 -2.57 -5.53 16.62
N ARG A 427 -1.39 -5.33 17.22
CA ARG A 427 -0.54 -6.41 17.74
C ARG A 427 -0.23 -6.34 19.23
N GLN A 428 -0.29 -5.15 19.86
CA GLN A 428 0.34 -4.93 21.18
C GLN A 428 -0.60 -4.42 22.30
N GLN A 429 -1.85 -4.05 22.00
CA GLN A 429 -2.81 -3.53 23.00
C GLN A 429 -4.03 -4.43 23.23
N ASP A 430 -4.93 -4.56 22.26
CA ASP A 430 -6.30 -5.05 22.55
C ASP A 430 -6.65 -6.37 21.87
N VAL A 431 -6.15 -6.59 20.65
CA VAL A 431 -6.48 -7.72 19.78
C VAL A 431 -5.19 -8.16 19.13
N ASN A 432 -4.93 -9.47 19.04
CA ASN A 432 -3.69 -9.97 18.45
C ASN A 432 -3.92 -10.42 17.00
N TYR A 433 -3.85 -9.47 16.07
CA TYR A 433 -3.78 -9.75 14.64
C TYR A 433 -2.38 -10.27 14.29
N TYR A 434 -2.09 -11.54 14.57
CA TYR A 434 -0.75 -12.12 14.46
C TYR A 434 -0.10 -11.99 13.06
N ASN A 435 -0.91 -11.92 12.01
CA ASN A 435 -0.46 -11.77 10.61
C ASN A 435 -0.62 -10.34 10.08
N ALA A 436 -0.81 -9.36 10.96
CA ALA A 436 -0.69 -7.95 10.61
C ALA A 436 0.76 -7.51 10.79
N ASP A 437 1.41 -7.14 9.68
CA ASP A 437 2.83 -6.80 9.66
C ASP A 437 3.11 -5.55 8.80
N TRP A 438 4.21 -4.86 9.13
CA TRP A 438 4.64 -3.66 8.41
C TRP A 438 4.92 -3.97 6.94
N VAL A 439 4.49 -3.07 6.05
CA VAL A 439 4.75 -3.17 4.60
C VAL A 439 6.23 -3.39 4.27
N TRP A 440 7.15 -2.69 4.94
CA TRP A 440 8.59 -2.85 4.73
C TRP A 440 9.09 -4.23 5.14
N LYS A 441 8.62 -4.73 6.29
CA LYS A 441 9.05 -6.02 6.83
C LYS A 441 8.52 -7.17 6.00
N LEU A 442 7.28 -7.09 5.51
CA LEU A 442 6.71 -8.11 4.62
C LEU A 442 7.52 -8.32 3.34
N GLN A 443 8.19 -7.30 2.83
CA GLN A 443 8.99 -7.40 1.61
C GLN A 443 10.49 -7.67 1.87
N LEU A 444 11.06 -7.02 2.89
CA LEU A 444 12.51 -7.00 3.10
C LEU A 444 12.99 -7.97 4.19
N ASP A 445 12.10 -8.45 5.07
CA ASP A 445 12.45 -9.41 6.13
C ASP A 445 12.03 -10.83 5.75
N PRO A 446 12.96 -11.74 5.38
CA PRO A 446 12.62 -13.10 5.01
C PRO A 446 11.83 -13.87 6.07
N SER A 447 12.01 -13.52 7.36
CA SER A 447 11.26 -14.15 8.46
C SER A 447 9.79 -13.76 8.47
N VAL A 448 9.47 -12.55 7.99
CA VAL A 448 8.11 -12.03 7.89
C VAL A 448 7.50 -12.41 6.55
N SER A 449 8.24 -12.27 5.44
CA SER A 449 7.80 -12.70 4.10
C SER A 449 7.43 -14.19 4.06
N LYS A 450 8.09 -15.03 4.87
CA LYS A 450 7.75 -16.46 4.99
C LYS A 450 6.31 -16.69 5.44
N LYS A 451 5.72 -15.81 6.26
CA LYS A 451 4.33 -15.94 6.72
C LYS A 451 3.32 -15.94 5.57
N ILE A 452 3.64 -15.22 4.50
CA ILE A 452 2.86 -15.15 3.26
C ILE A 452 3.46 -16.02 2.15
N ASN A 453 4.32 -16.99 2.49
CA ASN A 453 5.03 -17.87 1.55
C ASN A 453 5.77 -17.12 0.43
N TYR A 454 6.29 -15.92 0.72
CA TYR A 454 6.96 -15.05 -0.26
C TYR A 454 6.08 -14.68 -1.48
N ASP A 455 4.75 -14.75 -1.34
CA ASP A 455 3.79 -14.46 -2.40
C ASP A 455 2.85 -13.35 -1.94
N TRP A 456 2.91 -12.20 -2.62
CA TRP A 456 2.08 -11.04 -2.33
C TRP A 456 0.59 -11.34 -2.48
N GLN A 457 0.22 -12.34 -3.28
CA GLN A 457 -1.17 -12.76 -3.49
C GLN A 457 -1.80 -13.35 -2.23
N ASN A 458 -0.99 -13.72 -1.22
CA ASN A 458 -1.47 -14.19 0.07
C ASN A 458 -1.79 -13.05 1.05
N ILE A 459 -1.55 -11.78 0.68
CA ILE A 459 -2.02 -10.62 1.44
C ILE A 459 -3.54 -10.49 1.20
N GLU A 460 -4.33 -10.37 2.26
CA GLU A 460 -5.80 -10.26 2.16
C GLU A 460 -6.27 -8.81 2.29
N TYR A 461 -5.60 -8.02 3.13
CA TYR A 461 -5.94 -6.62 3.38
C TYR A 461 -4.70 -5.74 3.41
N ILE A 462 -4.87 -4.50 2.96
CA ILE A 462 -3.83 -3.47 2.98
C ILE A 462 -4.36 -2.23 3.72
N LEU A 463 -3.61 -1.72 4.69
CA LEU A 463 -3.89 -0.46 5.39
C LEU A 463 -2.76 0.53 5.13
N LEU A 464 -3.04 1.61 4.39
CA LEU A 464 -2.00 2.56 3.98
C LEU A 464 -2.36 4.00 4.38
N THR A 465 -1.33 4.77 4.75
CA THR A 465 -1.37 6.24 4.77
C THR A 465 -0.52 6.82 3.63
N HIS A 466 -0.39 8.15 3.58
CA HIS A 466 0.38 8.84 2.55
C HIS A 466 1.84 8.40 2.42
N GLU A 467 2.49 8.04 3.54
CA GLU A 467 3.94 7.90 3.58
C GLU A 467 4.35 6.66 2.78
N VAL A 468 3.64 5.56 3.01
CA VAL A 468 3.83 4.32 2.25
C VAL A 468 3.39 4.50 0.80
N LEU A 469 2.30 5.23 0.53
CA LEU A 469 1.84 5.45 -0.85
C LEU A 469 2.88 6.20 -1.69
N LYS A 470 3.53 7.22 -1.12
CA LYS A 470 4.62 7.94 -1.78
C LYS A 470 5.79 7.02 -2.13
N GLN A 471 6.11 6.08 -1.24
CA GLN A 471 7.19 5.12 -1.44
C GLN A 471 6.82 4.00 -2.43
N VAL A 472 5.56 3.56 -2.43
CA VAL A 472 5.00 2.66 -3.44
C VAL A 472 5.07 3.31 -4.83
N HIS A 473 4.73 4.60 -4.92
CA HIS A 473 4.84 5.37 -6.17
C HIS A 473 6.28 5.46 -6.67
N SER A 474 7.26 5.68 -5.78
CA SER A 474 8.69 5.69 -6.14
C SER A 474 9.26 4.31 -6.46
N GLY A 475 8.46 3.24 -6.40
CA GLY A 475 8.88 1.88 -6.73
C GLY A 475 9.64 1.16 -5.62
N SER A 476 9.59 1.66 -4.38
CA SER A 476 10.31 1.07 -3.24
C SER A 476 9.69 -0.27 -2.80
N PHE A 477 8.38 -0.46 -2.99
CA PHE A 477 7.67 -1.70 -2.61
C PHE A 477 6.91 -2.33 -3.79
N PRO A 478 7.59 -3.03 -4.71
CA PRO A 478 6.92 -3.73 -5.79
C PRO A 478 5.88 -4.75 -5.32
N TYR A 479 6.08 -5.46 -4.19
CA TYR A 479 5.09 -6.43 -3.69
C TYR A 479 3.79 -5.74 -3.28
N ILE A 480 3.91 -4.65 -2.53
CA ILE A 480 2.76 -3.87 -2.07
C ILE A 480 2.10 -3.14 -3.24
N LYS A 481 2.88 -2.68 -4.22
CA LYS A 481 2.34 -2.11 -5.47
C LYS A 481 1.46 -3.11 -6.22
N SER A 482 1.94 -4.34 -6.40
CA SER A 482 1.15 -5.40 -7.05
C SER A 482 -0.11 -5.73 -6.26
N ALA A 483 0.00 -5.90 -4.93
CA ALA A 483 -1.16 -6.17 -4.09
C ALA A 483 -2.20 -5.03 -4.15
N LEU A 484 -1.76 -3.77 -4.15
CA LEU A 484 -2.62 -2.59 -4.22
C LEU A 484 -3.33 -2.47 -5.58
N GLN A 485 -2.63 -2.74 -6.69
CA GLN A 485 -3.21 -2.76 -8.05
C GLN A 485 -4.26 -3.88 -8.24
N HIS A 486 -4.22 -4.89 -7.38
CA HIS A 486 -5.15 -6.01 -7.35
C HIS A 486 -6.08 -5.94 -6.15
N SER A 487 -6.43 -4.75 -5.69
CA SER A 487 -7.29 -4.58 -4.53
C SER A 487 -8.49 -3.70 -4.83
N THR A 488 -9.51 -3.80 -3.99
CA THR A 488 -10.67 -2.91 -3.99
C THR A 488 -10.66 -2.08 -2.70
N LEU A 489 -10.96 -0.80 -2.82
CA LEU A 489 -11.12 0.08 -1.67
C LEU A 489 -12.38 -0.35 -0.89
N VAL A 490 -12.21 -0.68 0.39
CA VAL A 490 -13.30 -1.14 1.26
C VAL A 490 -13.59 -0.18 2.42
N ALA A 491 -12.64 0.69 2.76
CA ALA A 491 -12.85 1.78 3.70
C ALA A 491 -11.97 2.98 3.37
N ASP A 492 -12.53 4.18 3.48
CA ASP A 492 -11.89 5.43 3.07
C ASP A 492 -12.02 6.52 4.13
N TYR A 493 -10.90 6.88 4.77
CA TYR A 493 -10.82 7.87 5.84
C TYR A 493 -10.07 9.12 5.41
N ARG A 494 -10.44 9.67 4.25
CA ARG A 494 -9.92 10.95 3.75
C ARG A 494 -10.77 12.16 4.16
N ASN A 495 -12.02 11.93 4.55
CA ASN A 495 -12.90 13.03 4.94
C ASN A 495 -12.29 13.77 6.14
N LYS A 496 -12.31 15.11 6.12
CA LYS A 496 -11.69 15.99 7.13
C LYS A 496 -10.15 15.93 7.22
N SER A 497 -9.48 15.24 6.30
CA SER A 497 -8.03 15.36 6.14
C SER A 497 -7.67 16.82 5.84
N THR A 498 -6.59 17.27 6.46
CA THR A 498 -5.92 18.54 6.19
C THR A 498 -4.95 18.44 5.02
N SER A 499 -4.75 17.23 4.47
CA SER A 499 -3.84 16.97 3.37
C SER A 499 -4.45 17.32 2.02
N TYR A 500 -3.63 17.83 1.11
CA TYR A 500 -3.89 17.70 -0.33
C TYR A 500 -3.72 16.23 -0.74
N ILE A 501 -4.68 15.69 -1.51
CA ILE A 501 -4.71 14.27 -1.92
C ILE A 501 -5.02 14.16 -3.41
N ASP A 502 -4.14 13.47 -4.15
CA ASP A 502 -4.32 13.08 -5.56
C ASP A 502 -4.08 11.57 -5.67
N ILE A 503 -5.18 10.81 -5.62
CA ILE A 503 -5.15 9.34 -5.62
C ILE A 503 -4.65 8.77 -6.96
N PRO A 504 -5.09 9.24 -8.14
CA PRO A 504 -4.57 8.74 -9.41
C PRO A 504 -3.04 8.80 -9.49
N ASN A 505 -2.44 9.86 -8.94
CA ASN A 505 -0.99 10.03 -8.93
C ASN A 505 -0.30 9.54 -7.64
N LEU A 506 -1.04 9.02 -6.66
CA LEU A 506 -0.55 8.61 -5.34
C LEU A 506 0.20 9.73 -4.57
N ILE A 507 -0.27 10.98 -4.68
CA ILE A 507 0.35 12.15 -4.06
C ILE A 507 -0.47 12.59 -2.84
N SER A 508 0.22 12.83 -1.72
CA SER A 508 -0.39 13.50 -0.55
C SER A 508 0.64 14.26 0.29
N THR A 509 0.21 15.38 0.89
CA THR A 509 1.08 16.30 1.65
C THR A 509 1.40 15.84 3.08
N ASN A 510 0.51 15.12 3.76
CA ASN A 510 0.73 14.56 5.10
C ASN A 510 -0.06 13.22 5.29
N GLY A 511 0.08 12.60 6.46
CA GLY A 511 -0.42 11.25 6.79
C GLY A 511 -1.64 11.18 7.68
N ASP A 512 -2.42 12.25 7.74
CA ASP A 512 -3.61 12.35 8.61
C ASP A 512 -4.85 11.63 8.09
N TRP A 513 -4.67 10.70 7.15
CA TRP A 513 -5.71 9.91 6.53
C TRP A 513 -5.22 8.49 6.29
N ALA A 514 -6.17 7.58 6.13
CA ALA A 514 -5.87 6.18 5.87
C ALA A 514 -6.93 5.55 4.96
N GLN A 515 -6.53 4.54 4.20
CA GLN A 515 -7.42 3.74 3.38
C GLN A 515 -7.19 2.26 3.64
N VAL A 516 -8.28 1.48 3.61
CA VAL A 516 -8.26 0.03 3.73
C VAL A 516 -8.68 -0.57 2.41
N TYR A 517 -7.85 -1.47 1.90
CA TYR A 517 -8.08 -2.20 0.67
C TYR A 517 -8.21 -3.68 0.96
N LYS A 518 -9.11 -4.34 0.24
CA LYS A 518 -9.21 -5.80 0.21
C LYS A 518 -8.54 -6.30 -1.07
N VAL A 519 -7.53 -7.14 -0.92
CA VAL A 519 -6.86 -7.75 -2.07
C VAL A 519 -7.82 -8.77 -2.68
N LYS A 520 -7.91 -8.75 -4.01
CA LYS A 520 -8.65 -9.71 -4.81
C LYS A 520 -8.14 -11.11 -4.51
N ASN A 521 -9.02 -12.10 -4.53
CA ASN A 521 -8.58 -13.49 -4.38
C ASN A 521 -7.74 -13.92 -5.60
N ARG A 522 -7.05 -15.07 -5.48
CA ARG A 522 -6.14 -15.58 -6.51
C ARG A 522 -6.81 -15.71 -7.89
N GLN A 523 -8.06 -16.15 -7.94
CA GLN A 523 -8.81 -16.29 -9.19
C GLN A 523 -9.11 -14.93 -9.83
N GLN A 524 -9.57 -13.97 -9.03
CA GLN A 524 -9.81 -12.60 -9.48
C GLN A 524 -8.54 -11.91 -9.97
N ILE A 525 -7.39 -12.18 -9.34
CA ILE A 525 -6.07 -11.73 -9.80
C ILE A 525 -5.75 -12.34 -11.17
N ILE A 526 -5.86 -13.67 -11.30
CA ILE A 526 -5.63 -14.38 -12.57
C ILE A 526 -6.53 -13.82 -13.68
N LEU A 527 -7.81 -13.60 -13.40
CA LEU A 527 -8.76 -13.06 -14.37
C LEU A 527 -8.41 -11.62 -14.78
N GLN A 528 -8.08 -10.76 -13.82
CA GLN A 528 -7.66 -9.38 -14.09
C GLN A 528 -6.38 -9.33 -14.94
N ASP A 529 -5.34 -10.08 -14.55
CA ASP A 529 -4.08 -10.15 -15.28
C ASP A 529 -4.28 -10.71 -16.69
N SER A 530 -5.11 -11.75 -16.82
CA SER A 530 -5.43 -12.33 -18.12
C SER A 530 -6.23 -11.42 -19.03
N TRP A 531 -7.02 -10.51 -18.46
CA TRP A 531 -7.74 -9.51 -19.22
C TRP A 531 -6.81 -8.41 -19.70
N ASN A 532 -5.91 -7.95 -18.84
CA ASN A 532 -4.89 -6.98 -19.22
C ASN A 532 -4.00 -7.52 -20.35
N ASN A 533 -3.58 -8.79 -20.26
CA ASN A 533 -2.84 -9.44 -21.34
C ASN A 533 -3.68 -9.53 -22.62
N TYR A 534 -4.92 -10.01 -22.54
CA TYR A 534 -5.81 -10.14 -23.68
C TYR A 534 -6.04 -8.81 -24.42
N LYS A 535 -6.25 -7.71 -23.70
CA LYS A 535 -6.34 -6.37 -24.29
C LYS A 535 -5.11 -6.01 -25.10
N THR A 536 -3.92 -6.31 -24.60
CA THR A 536 -2.67 -6.01 -25.31
C THR A 536 -2.36 -6.95 -26.48
N THR A 537 -2.90 -8.17 -26.45
CA THR A 537 -2.56 -9.22 -27.42
C THR A 537 -3.57 -9.31 -28.56
N PHE A 538 -4.86 -9.18 -28.27
CA PHE A 538 -5.93 -9.45 -29.23
C PHE A 538 -6.77 -8.22 -29.58
N ILE A 539 -6.77 -7.17 -28.75
CA ILE A 539 -7.55 -5.95 -29.03
C ILE A 539 -6.63 -4.90 -29.66
N GLN A 540 -6.98 -4.47 -30.87
CA GLN A 540 -6.32 -3.38 -31.56
C GLN A 540 -7.32 -2.28 -31.95
N SER A 541 -6.80 -1.14 -32.42
CA SER A 541 -7.62 0.04 -32.69
C SER A 541 -8.43 0.45 -31.44
N TYR A 542 -9.67 0.91 -31.60
CA TYR A 542 -10.56 1.25 -30.49
C TYR A 542 -11.40 0.08 -29.98
N GLY A 543 -11.31 -1.13 -30.57
CA GLY A 543 -12.16 -2.26 -30.19
C GLY A 543 -12.15 -3.48 -31.12
N GLN A 544 -11.16 -3.61 -32.02
CA GLN A 544 -11.09 -4.77 -32.91
C GLN A 544 -10.44 -5.96 -32.21
N VAL A 545 -11.17 -7.06 -31.99
CA VAL A 545 -10.59 -8.33 -31.54
C VAL A 545 -10.03 -9.10 -32.75
N VAL A 546 -8.76 -9.49 -32.72
CA VAL A 546 -8.07 -10.15 -33.84
C VAL A 546 -7.42 -11.46 -33.41
N ASP A 547 -7.67 -12.52 -34.17
CA ASP A 547 -6.96 -13.79 -34.14
C ASP A 547 -6.41 -14.09 -35.55
N ASN A 548 -5.08 -14.21 -35.69
CA ASN A 548 -4.41 -14.55 -36.96
C ASN A 548 -4.92 -13.76 -38.19
N ASN A 549 -4.97 -12.42 -38.09
CA ASN A 549 -5.46 -11.52 -39.14
C ASN A 549 -6.96 -11.65 -39.48
N VAL A 550 -7.74 -12.30 -38.62
CA VAL A 550 -9.19 -12.46 -38.75
C VAL A 550 -9.86 -11.88 -37.51
N THR A 551 -10.97 -11.18 -37.72
CA THR A 551 -11.92 -10.81 -36.69
C THR A 551 -13.22 -11.54 -37.00
N THR A 552 -13.67 -12.35 -36.05
CA THR A 552 -14.98 -13.00 -36.13
C THR A 552 -15.98 -12.32 -35.20
N SER A 553 -17.28 -12.44 -35.50
CA SER A 553 -18.32 -11.97 -34.57
C SER A 553 -18.22 -12.71 -33.24
N GLU A 554 -17.92 -14.03 -33.25
CA GLU A 554 -17.61 -14.81 -32.03
C GLU A 554 -16.46 -14.17 -31.25
N GLY A 555 -15.41 -13.75 -31.98
CA GLY A 555 -14.25 -13.08 -31.42
C GLY A 555 -14.63 -11.82 -30.64
N GLN A 556 -15.46 -10.99 -31.27
CA GLN A 556 -15.96 -9.76 -30.67
C GLN A 556 -16.90 -10.03 -29.49
N ALA A 557 -17.78 -11.03 -29.61
CA ALA A 557 -18.68 -11.42 -28.55
C ALA A 557 -17.92 -11.86 -27.28
N TYR A 558 -16.88 -12.68 -27.42
CA TYR A 558 -16.03 -13.06 -26.28
C TYR A 558 -15.31 -11.86 -25.66
N GLY A 559 -14.85 -10.91 -26.49
CA GLY A 559 -14.27 -9.65 -26.02
C GLY A 559 -15.25 -8.85 -25.14
N LEU A 560 -16.51 -8.75 -25.55
CA LEU A 560 -17.59 -8.10 -24.79
C LEU A 560 -17.89 -8.83 -23.48
N LEU A 561 -18.04 -10.16 -23.53
CA LEU A 561 -18.29 -10.99 -22.34
C LEU A 561 -17.18 -10.85 -21.31
N ARG A 562 -15.91 -10.86 -21.75
CA ARG A 562 -14.77 -10.65 -20.85
C ARG A 562 -14.73 -9.23 -20.31
N ALA A 563 -15.01 -8.20 -21.12
CA ALA A 563 -15.00 -6.82 -20.68
C ALA A 563 -16.06 -6.56 -19.58
N VAL A 564 -17.29 -7.05 -19.75
CA VAL A 564 -18.34 -6.90 -18.72
C VAL A 564 -18.00 -7.71 -17.47
N GLN A 565 -17.45 -8.93 -17.60
CA GLN A 565 -17.00 -9.74 -16.46
C GLN A 565 -15.90 -9.05 -15.64
N GLN A 566 -15.04 -8.25 -16.29
CA GLN A 566 -13.97 -7.50 -15.64
C GLN A 566 -14.38 -6.07 -15.24
N ASN A 567 -15.65 -5.71 -15.42
CA ASN A 567 -16.18 -4.38 -15.15
C ASN A 567 -15.41 -3.27 -15.91
N ASP A 568 -15.05 -3.52 -17.18
CA ASP A 568 -14.26 -2.63 -18.05
C ASP A 568 -15.15 -1.99 -19.13
N GLN A 569 -15.97 -1.01 -18.71
CA GLN A 569 -16.96 -0.36 -19.57
C GLN A 569 -16.32 0.32 -20.79
N THR A 570 -15.18 0.97 -20.62
CA THR A 570 -14.48 1.66 -21.71
C THR A 570 -14.09 0.69 -22.83
N THR A 571 -13.52 -0.47 -22.47
CA THR A 571 -13.13 -1.46 -23.48
C THR A 571 -14.36 -2.12 -24.11
N PHE A 572 -15.41 -2.37 -23.32
CA PHE A 572 -16.68 -2.90 -23.84
C PHE A 572 -17.31 -1.98 -24.88
N ASP A 573 -17.45 -0.69 -24.58
CA ASP A 573 -18.02 0.31 -25.48
C ASP A 573 -17.19 0.44 -26.76
N GLY A 574 -15.85 0.37 -26.64
CA GLY A 574 -14.94 0.36 -27.77
C GLY A 574 -15.14 -0.84 -28.69
N ILE A 575 -15.21 -2.05 -28.11
CA ILE A 575 -15.46 -3.31 -28.84
C ILE A 575 -16.83 -3.27 -29.53
N LEU A 576 -17.87 -2.86 -28.81
CA LEU A 576 -19.24 -2.80 -29.34
C LEU A 576 -19.32 -1.80 -30.50
N ALA A 577 -18.76 -0.60 -30.34
CA ALA A 577 -18.72 0.41 -31.38
C ALA A 577 -18.00 -0.11 -32.63
N TRP A 578 -16.80 -0.69 -32.45
CA TRP A 578 -16.04 -1.23 -33.59
C TRP A 578 -16.84 -2.31 -34.32
N THR A 579 -17.49 -3.20 -33.57
CA THR A 579 -18.26 -4.33 -34.10
C THR A 579 -19.44 -3.84 -34.93
N LYS A 580 -20.15 -2.82 -34.45
CA LYS A 580 -21.25 -2.17 -35.19
C LYS A 580 -20.75 -1.46 -36.45
N ASP A 581 -19.67 -0.70 -36.33
CA ASP A 581 -19.09 0.10 -37.42
C ASP A 581 -18.55 -0.73 -38.59
N HIS A 582 -18.22 -2.02 -38.37
CA HIS A 582 -17.57 -2.85 -39.38
C HIS A 582 -18.30 -4.15 -39.71
N MET A 583 -19.13 -4.68 -38.80
CA MET A 583 -19.77 -6.00 -38.96
C MET A 583 -21.30 -5.92 -39.00
N GLN A 584 -21.92 -4.80 -38.63
CA GLN A 584 -23.38 -4.62 -38.62
C GLN A 584 -23.88 -3.84 -39.85
N HIS A 585 -23.62 -4.37 -41.05
CA HIS A 585 -23.95 -3.71 -42.33
C HIS A 585 -25.04 -4.42 -43.14
N ARG A 586 -25.74 -5.37 -42.53
CA ARG A 586 -26.85 -6.07 -43.17
C ARG A 586 -28.03 -5.10 -43.32
N ASN A 587 -28.66 -5.10 -44.49
CA ASN A 587 -29.72 -4.14 -44.82
C ASN A 587 -31.11 -4.61 -44.33
N THR A 588 -31.24 -5.88 -43.99
CA THR A 588 -32.52 -6.55 -43.66
C THR A 588 -32.75 -6.71 -42.17
N ASP A 589 -31.69 -6.63 -41.37
CA ASP A 589 -31.66 -6.96 -39.94
C ASP A 589 -30.49 -6.24 -39.26
N LYS A 590 -30.37 -6.36 -37.95
CA LYS A 590 -29.27 -5.83 -37.11
C LYS A 590 -28.31 -6.92 -36.64
N LEU A 591 -28.28 -8.07 -37.30
CA LEU A 591 -27.33 -9.14 -36.98
C LEU A 591 -25.91 -8.80 -37.47
N PHE A 592 -24.93 -9.46 -36.88
CA PHE A 592 -23.53 -9.20 -37.19
C PHE A 592 -22.98 -10.19 -38.22
N SER A 593 -22.29 -9.65 -39.22
CA SER A 593 -21.56 -10.45 -40.19
C SER A 593 -20.44 -11.22 -39.49
N TRP A 594 -20.22 -12.48 -39.84
CA TRP A 594 -19.36 -13.35 -39.03
C TRP A 594 -17.86 -13.17 -39.27
N LYS A 595 -17.43 -12.64 -40.43
CA LYS A 595 -16.01 -12.60 -40.79
C LYS A 595 -15.53 -11.31 -41.43
N TRP A 596 -14.56 -10.70 -40.76
CA TRP A 596 -13.76 -9.58 -41.22
C TRP A 596 -12.29 -9.98 -41.25
N GLN A 597 -11.56 -9.70 -42.32
CA GLN A 597 -10.21 -10.26 -42.50
C GLN A 597 -9.25 -9.24 -43.12
N ASN A 598 -7.98 -9.31 -42.69
CA ASN A 598 -6.89 -8.62 -43.38
C ASN A 598 -6.37 -9.52 -44.50
N ILE A 599 -6.53 -9.05 -45.74
CA ILE A 599 -5.95 -9.68 -46.92
C ILE A 599 -4.96 -8.68 -47.52
N ASN A 600 -3.68 -9.05 -47.52
CA ASN A 600 -2.58 -8.25 -48.09
C ASN A 600 -2.49 -6.81 -47.54
N GLY A 601 -2.69 -6.64 -46.23
CA GLY A 601 -2.61 -5.35 -45.55
C GLY A 601 -3.92 -4.56 -45.56
N LYS A 602 -4.97 -5.05 -46.23
CA LYS A 602 -6.29 -4.40 -46.30
C LYS A 602 -7.32 -5.19 -45.50
N TRP A 603 -7.92 -4.51 -44.53
CA TRP A 603 -9.04 -5.02 -43.74
C TRP A 603 -10.36 -4.83 -44.50
N SER A 604 -11.15 -5.89 -44.63
CA SER A 604 -12.49 -5.83 -45.22
C SER A 604 -13.38 -6.96 -44.72
N GLN A 605 -14.70 -6.76 -44.84
CA GLN A 605 -15.68 -7.81 -44.69
C GLN A 605 -15.52 -8.80 -45.84
N VAL A 606 -15.34 -10.08 -45.51
CA VAL A 606 -15.15 -11.14 -46.50
C VAL A 606 -16.35 -12.08 -46.61
N ASP A 607 -17.19 -12.12 -45.56
CA ASP A 607 -18.48 -12.81 -45.57
C ASP A 607 -19.51 -11.99 -44.78
N SER A 608 -20.73 -11.90 -45.30
CA SER A 608 -21.86 -11.15 -44.72
C SER A 608 -22.90 -12.01 -44.04
N ASN A 609 -22.73 -13.34 -44.08
CA ASN A 609 -23.56 -14.24 -43.31
C ASN A 609 -23.33 -14.04 -41.79
N THR A 610 -24.26 -14.50 -40.97
CA THR A 610 -24.18 -14.37 -39.50
C THR A 610 -23.56 -15.63 -38.88
N ALA A 611 -23.29 -15.57 -37.58
CA ALA A 611 -22.98 -16.73 -36.76
C ALA A 611 -23.81 -16.63 -35.48
N THR A 612 -24.80 -17.51 -35.35
CA THR A 612 -25.89 -17.35 -34.39
C THR A 612 -25.42 -17.43 -32.93
N ASP A 613 -24.32 -18.13 -32.63
CA ASP A 613 -23.71 -18.08 -31.30
C ASP A 613 -23.17 -16.70 -30.94
N ALA A 614 -22.54 -16.02 -31.89
CA ALA A 614 -21.99 -14.69 -31.68
C ALA A 614 -23.09 -13.66 -31.43
N ASP A 615 -24.18 -13.67 -32.22
CA ASP A 615 -25.31 -12.76 -32.03
C ASP A 615 -25.97 -12.99 -30.65
N GLN A 616 -26.14 -14.25 -30.24
CA GLN A 616 -26.62 -14.61 -28.91
C GLN A 616 -25.68 -14.14 -27.79
N ASP A 617 -24.37 -14.36 -27.92
CA ASP A 617 -23.36 -13.94 -26.93
C ASP A 617 -23.29 -12.41 -26.83
N ILE A 618 -23.45 -11.66 -27.92
CA ILE A 618 -23.54 -10.19 -27.92
C ILE A 618 -24.82 -9.73 -27.22
N ALA A 619 -25.98 -10.32 -27.53
CA ALA A 619 -27.24 -9.99 -26.87
C ALA A 619 -27.15 -10.22 -25.35
N TYR A 620 -26.58 -11.36 -24.94
CA TYR A 620 -26.34 -11.65 -23.54
C TYR A 620 -25.36 -10.66 -22.89
N ALA A 621 -24.24 -10.33 -23.54
CA ALA A 621 -23.27 -9.37 -23.04
C ALA A 621 -23.87 -7.97 -22.83
N LEU A 622 -24.76 -7.53 -23.73
CA LEU A 622 -25.51 -6.27 -23.60
C LEU A 622 -26.48 -6.28 -22.40
N ILE A 623 -27.18 -7.40 -22.17
CA ILE A 623 -28.04 -7.56 -20.99
C ILE A 623 -27.20 -7.49 -19.70
N GLN A 624 -26.05 -8.16 -19.66
CA GLN A 624 -25.13 -8.11 -18.53
C GLN A 624 -24.55 -6.70 -18.32
N ALA A 625 -24.22 -5.99 -19.39
CA ALA A 625 -23.72 -4.62 -19.34
C ALA A 625 -24.76 -3.66 -18.75
N SER A 626 -26.03 -3.79 -19.14
CA SER A 626 -27.12 -3.01 -18.56
C SER A 626 -27.27 -3.27 -17.05
N SER A 627 -27.18 -4.53 -16.63
CA SER A 627 -27.24 -4.90 -15.21
C SER A 627 -26.04 -4.38 -14.42
N THR A 628 -24.82 -4.54 -14.97
CA THR A 628 -23.56 -4.21 -14.29
C THR A 628 -23.33 -2.71 -14.14
N TRP A 629 -23.64 -1.94 -15.19
CA TRP A 629 -23.40 -0.49 -15.22
C TRP A 629 -24.66 0.36 -15.02
N HIS A 630 -25.81 -0.27 -14.85
CA HIS A 630 -27.11 0.39 -14.68
C HIS A 630 -27.44 1.41 -15.80
N ASP A 631 -26.97 1.13 -17.02
CA ASP A 631 -27.21 1.96 -18.20
C ASP A 631 -28.25 1.25 -19.10
N PRO A 632 -29.45 1.85 -19.29
CA PRO A 632 -30.52 1.22 -20.04
C PRO A 632 -30.22 1.10 -21.55
N LYS A 633 -29.26 1.85 -22.09
CA LYS A 633 -28.95 1.82 -23.53
C LYS A 633 -28.60 0.42 -24.03
N TYR A 634 -27.87 -0.36 -23.21
CA TYR A 634 -27.46 -1.70 -23.59
C TYR A 634 -28.64 -2.67 -23.67
N LEU A 635 -29.62 -2.53 -22.77
CA LEU A 635 -30.81 -3.37 -22.78
C LEU A 635 -31.71 -3.08 -23.99
N GLU A 636 -31.82 -1.81 -24.39
CA GLU A 636 -32.58 -1.45 -25.59
C GLU A 636 -31.92 -1.98 -26.87
N GLU A 637 -30.58 -1.94 -26.96
CA GLU A 637 -29.86 -2.57 -28.06
C GLU A 637 -30.03 -4.10 -28.06
N ALA A 638 -30.00 -4.74 -26.88
CA ALA A 638 -30.22 -6.18 -26.76
C ALA A 638 -31.59 -6.61 -27.29
N LYS A 639 -32.67 -5.87 -26.96
CA LYS A 639 -34.04 -6.19 -27.42
C LYS A 639 -34.17 -6.18 -28.95
N VAL A 640 -33.54 -5.21 -29.61
CA VAL A 640 -33.52 -5.13 -31.07
C VAL A 640 -32.83 -6.37 -31.64
N LEU A 641 -31.65 -6.70 -31.11
CA LEU A 641 -30.89 -7.87 -31.56
C LEU A 641 -31.65 -9.19 -31.32
N LEU A 642 -32.32 -9.34 -30.16
CA LEU A 642 -33.13 -10.53 -29.86
C LEU A 642 -34.29 -10.73 -30.83
N THR A 643 -34.93 -9.64 -31.28
CA THR A 643 -36.00 -9.70 -32.29
C THR A 643 -35.45 -10.27 -33.60
N ASP A 644 -34.28 -9.78 -34.05
CA ASP A 644 -33.69 -10.23 -35.30
C ASP A 644 -33.13 -11.65 -35.22
N ILE A 645 -32.58 -12.07 -34.06
CA ILE A 645 -32.19 -13.48 -33.82
C ILE A 645 -33.42 -14.38 -33.96
N TRP A 646 -34.55 -13.98 -33.36
CA TRP A 646 -35.78 -14.75 -33.44
C TRP A 646 -36.28 -14.90 -34.88
N ASP A 647 -36.32 -13.80 -35.62
CA ASP A 647 -36.91 -13.75 -36.97
C ASP A 647 -36.03 -14.41 -38.04
N HIS A 648 -34.72 -14.45 -37.84
CA HIS A 648 -33.78 -14.87 -38.88
C HIS A 648 -32.91 -16.07 -38.53
N GLU A 649 -32.69 -16.36 -37.25
CA GLU A 649 -31.75 -17.42 -36.84
C GLU A 649 -32.42 -18.61 -36.13
N LEU A 650 -33.75 -18.55 -35.92
CA LEU A 650 -34.54 -19.65 -35.41
C LEU A 650 -35.47 -20.20 -36.51
N VAL A 651 -35.33 -21.49 -36.81
CA VAL A 651 -36.10 -22.15 -37.88
C VAL A 651 -37.08 -23.14 -37.27
N LYS A 652 -38.35 -23.07 -37.67
CA LYS A 652 -39.39 -23.98 -37.19
C LYS A 652 -39.61 -25.12 -38.18
N ILE A 653 -39.30 -26.35 -37.77
CA ILE A 653 -39.51 -27.57 -38.57
C ILE A 653 -40.38 -28.53 -37.78
N ASN A 654 -41.47 -29.00 -38.38
CA ASN A 654 -42.41 -29.97 -37.76
C ASN A 654 -42.84 -29.62 -36.33
N GLY A 655 -43.07 -28.33 -36.07
CA GLY A 655 -43.56 -27.84 -34.77
C GLY A 655 -42.49 -27.55 -33.73
N HIS A 656 -41.22 -27.90 -33.99
CA HIS A 656 -40.08 -27.63 -33.12
C HIS A 656 -39.20 -26.52 -33.69
N TYR A 657 -38.62 -25.70 -32.82
CA TYR A 657 -37.65 -24.69 -33.20
C TYR A 657 -36.22 -25.23 -33.11
N TYR A 658 -35.41 -24.86 -34.09
CA TYR A 658 -34.00 -25.18 -34.17
C TYR A 658 -33.19 -23.89 -34.27
N VAL A 659 -32.09 -23.85 -33.51
CA VAL A 659 -31.11 -22.77 -33.59
C VAL A 659 -30.28 -23.00 -34.85
N ALA A 660 -30.49 -22.18 -35.87
CA ALA A 660 -29.73 -22.29 -37.10
C ALA A 660 -28.27 -21.90 -36.85
N ALA A 661 -27.37 -22.34 -37.73
CA ALA A 661 -25.98 -21.92 -37.71
C ALA A 661 -25.78 -20.43 -38.07
N SER A 662 -26.73 -19.87 -38.81
CA SER A 662 -26.72 -18.49 -39.31
C SER A 662 -28.09 -18.13 -39.89
N ALA A 663 -28.30 -16.87 -40.22
CA ALA A 663 -29.48 -16.39 -40.94
C ALA A 663 -29.68 -17.05 -42.34
N ALA A 664 -28.62 -17.61 -42.93
CA ALA A 664 -28.68 -18.43 -44.16
C ALA A 664 -28.54 -19.95 -43.88
N GLY A 665 -28.80 -20.35 -42.64
CA GLY A 665 -28.69 -21.72 -42.17
C GLY A 665 -29.77 -22.65 -42.74
N GLU A 666 -30.96 -22.10 -43.00
CA GLU A 666 -32.01 -22.79 -43.75
C GLU A 666 -31.64 -22.87 -45.24
N LYS A 667 -31.79 -24.06 -45.81
CA LYS A 667 -31.49 -24.37 -47.22
C LYS A 667 -32.78 -24.44 -48.03
N SER A 668 -32.65 -24.31 -49.34
CA SER A 668 -33.79 -24.36 -50.27
C SER A 668 -34.54 -25.69 -50.28
N ASP A 669 -33.95 -26.76 -49.74
CA ASP A 669 -34.58 -28.06 -49.53
C ASP A 669 -35.36 -28.15 -48.19
N GLY A 670 -35.45 -27.06 -47.45
CA GLY A 670 -36.11 -26.99 -46.14
C GLY A 670 -35.29 -27.57 -44.99
N SER A 671 -34.03 -27.98 -45.23
CA SER A 671 -33.12 -28.42 -44.17
C SER A 671 -32.42 -27.25 -43.49
N VAL A 672 -32.07 -27.39 -42.21
CA VAL A 672 -31.32 -26.38 -41.44
C VAL A 672 -30.01 -26.96 -40.93
N LEU A 673 -28.92 -26.21 -41.15
CA LEU A 673 -27.62 -26.52 -40.55
C LEU A 673 -27.63 -26.09 -39.08
N VAL A 674 -27.26 -26.99 -38.17
CA VAL A 674 -27.26 -26.76 -36.71
C VAL A 674 -25.91 -27.16 -36.13
N ASN A 675 -25.36 -26.28 -35.29
CA ASN A 675 -24.18 -26.57 -34.48
C ASN A 675 -24.63 -26.71 -33.01
N PRO A 676 -24.49 -27.89 -32.38
CA PRO A 676 -24.85 -28.08 -30.97
C PRO A 676 -24.19 -27.06 -30.03
N SER A 677 -23.00 -26.57 -30.39
CA SER A 677 -22.25 -25.63 -29.59
C SER A 677 -22.80 -24.20 -29.62
N TYR A 678 -23.85 -23.92 -30.40
CA TYR A 678 -24.52 -22.62 -30.44
C TYR A 678 -25.74 -22.55 -29.51
N ILE A 679 -26.05 -23.67 -28.86
CA ILE A 679 -27.21 -23.82 -27.98
C ILE A 679 -26.82 -23.50 -26.55
N ASP A 680 -27.38 -22.42 -25.99
CA ASP A 680 -27.29 -22.09 -24.57
C ASP A 680 -28.69 -21.99 -23.93
N PRO A 681 -29.18 -23.07 -23.29
CA PRO A 681 -30.51 -23.09 -22.71
C PRO A 681 -30.75 -22.01 -21.64
N ALA A 682 -29.70 -21.57 -20.94
CA ALA A 682 -29.79 -20.54 -19.91
C ALA A 682 -30.02 -19.15 -20.55
N TYR A 683 -29.39 -18.89 -21.70
CA TYR A 683 -29.62 -17.64 -22.44
C TYR A 683 -31.09 -17.50 -22.82
N TYR A 684 -31.74 -18.55 -23.31
CA TYR A 684 -33.17 -18.47 -23.69
C TYR A 684 -34.08 -18.13 -22.51
N LYS A 685 -33.77 -18.63 -21.30
CA LYS A 685 -34.51 -18.26 -20.08
C LYS A 685 -34.31 -16.77 -19.75
N ILE A 686 -33.11 -16.24 -19.96
CA ILE A 686 -32.80 -14.82 -19.74
C ILE A 686 -33.45 -13.96 -20.83
N PHE A 687 -33.42 -14.39 -22.09
CA PHE A 687 -34.07 -13.71 -23.20
C PHE A 687 -35.59 -13.67 -23.00
N ALA A 688 -36.21 -14.72 -22.46
CA ALA A 688 -37.64 -14.73 -22.10
C ALA A 688 -38.03 -13.66 -21.06
N ILE A 689 -37.09 -13.22 -20.22
CA ILE A 689 -37.33 -12.15 -19.25
C ILE A 689 -37.33 -10.77 -19.94
N VAL A 690 -36.42 -10.59 -20.91
CA VAL A 690 -36.19 -9.33 -21.63
C VAL A 690 -37.18 -9.14 -22.78
N ASP A 691 -37.36 -10.15 -23.60
CA ASP A 691 -38.29 -10.22 -24.71
C ASP A 691 -39.47 -11.14 -24.36
N LYS A 692 -40.61 -10.50 -24.05
CA LYS A 692 -41.86 -11.18 -23.67
C LYS A 692 -42.76 -11.47 -24.86
N ILE A 693 -42.39 -11.02 -26.06
CA ILE A 693 -43.20 -11.20 -27.27
C ILE A 693 -43.00 -12.62 -27.81
N HIS A 694 -41.76 -13.10 -27.81
CA HIS A 694 -41.41 -14.39 -28.36
C HIS A 694 -41.33 -15.52 -27.30
N PRO A 695 -41.76 -16.75 -27.64
CA PRO A 695 -41.76 -17.88 -26.71
C PRO A 695 -40.36 -18.53 -26.55
N TRP A 696 -39.37 -17.78 -26.06
CA TRP A 696 -38.00 -18.25 -25.82
C TRP A 696 -37.89 -19.52 -24.96
N ASN A 697 -38.78 -19.72 -23.99
CA ASN A 697 -38.83 -20.95 -23.19
C ASN A 697 -39.14 -22.22 -24.02
N THR A 698 -39.82 -22.08 -25.16
CA THR A 698 -40.02 -23.19 -26.10
C THR A 698 -38.69 -23.60 -26.73
N ILE A 699 -37.83 -22.62 -27.05
CA ILE A 699 -36.48 -22.89 -27.58
C ILE A 699 -35.68 -23.70 -26.57
N THR A 700 -35.70 -23.36 -25.28
CA THR A 700 -35.08 -24.17 -24.23
C THR A 700 -35.51 -25.66 -24.28
N ASN A 701 -36.81 -25.91 -24.44
CA ASN A 701 -37.36 -27.28 -24.48
C ASN A 701 -36.94 -28.03 -25.76
N ASP A 702 -37.04 -27.37 -26.91
CA ASP A 702 -36.71 -27.95 -28.21
C ASP A 702 -35.20 -28.18 -28.34
N SER A 703 -34.38 -27.27 -27.81
CA SER A 703 -32.93 -27.41 -27.70
C SER A 703 -32.52 -28.67 -26.93
N TYR A 704 -33.12 -28.96 -25.77
CA TYR A 704 -32.84 -30.21 -25.06
C TYR A 704 -33.30 -31.45 -25.82
N SER A 705 -34.43 -31.36 -26.53
CA SER A 705 -34.94 -32.45 -27.37
C SER A 705 -33.99 -32.73 -28.54
N TYR A 706 -33.42 -31.69 -29.15
CA TYR A 706 -32.38 -31.80 -30.17
C TYR A 706 -31.07 -32.35 -29.60
N LEU A 707 -30.56 -31.80 -28.49
CA LEU A 707 -29.31 -32.23 -27.86
C LEU A 707 -29.36 -33.71 -27.46
N ALA A 708 -30.51 -34.19 -26.97
CA ALA A 708 -30.70 -35.61 -26.66
C ALA A 708 -30.63 -36.52 -27.90
N LYS A 709 -31.04 -36.03 -29.08
CA LYS A 709 -30.89 -36.75 -30.36
C LYS A 709 -29.46 -36.68 -30.91
N ALA A 710 -28.77 -35.56 -30.69
CA ALA A 710 -27.41 -35.33 -31.18
C ALA A 710 -26.34 -36.04 -30.34
N GLN A 711 -26.63 -36.31 -29.06
CA GLN A 711 -25.70 -36.95 -28.11
C GLN A 711 -25.57 -38.46 -28.37
N ASP A 712 -24.35 -38.93 -28.59
CA ASP A 712 -24.07 -40.36 -28.69
C ASP A 712 -24.33 -41.04 -27.34
N THR A 713 -25.14 -42.10 -27.37
CA THR A 713 -25.59 -42.81 -26.16
C THR A 713 -24.49 -43.54 -25.40
N ARG A 714 -23.31 -43.78 -26.02
CA ARG A 714 -22.19 -44.49 -25.39
C ARG A 714 -21.15 -43.53 -24.83
N SER A 715 -20.74 -42.54 -25.62
CA SER A 715 -19.68 -41.59 -25.25
C SER A 715 -20.23 -40.34 -24.55
N GLY A 716 -21.49 -39.99 -24.73
CA GLY A 716 -22.06 -38.72 -24.30
C GLY A 716 -21.62 -37.51 -25.15
N LEU A 717 -20.86 -37.71 -26.23
CA LEU A 717 -20.35 -36.64 -27.08
C LEU A 717 -21.37 -36.23 -28.15
N VAL A 718 -21.29 -34.98 -28.60
CA VAL A 718 -22.07 -34.42 -29.73
C VAL A 718 -21.14 -34.08 -30.92
N PRO A 719 -21.60 -34.12 -32.17
CA PRO A 719 -20.79 -33.68 -33.31
C PRO A 719 -20.64 -32.14 -33.34
N ASP A 720 -19.60 -31.63 -34.01
CA ASP A 720 -19.46 -30.19 -34.32
C ASP A 720 -20.64 -29.72 -35.19
N TRP A 721 -21.03 -30.50 -36.21
CA TRP A 721 -22.08 -30.11 -37.15
C TRP A 721 -23.13 -31.20 -37.40
N THR A 722 -24.39 -30.79 -37.41
CA THR A 722 -25.51 -31.61 -37.88
C THR A 722 -26.40 -30.83 -38.84
N ARG A 723 -27.32 -31.53 -39.49
CA ARG A 723 -28.41 -30.96 -40.26
C ARG A 723 -29.71 -31.56 -39.81
N VAL A 724 -30.74 -30.75 -39.72
CA VAL A 724 -32.11 -31.21 -39.52
C VAL A 724 -32.81 -31.11 -40.86
N ASP A 725 -33.30 -32.23 -41.38
CA ASP A 725 -34.02 -32.25 -42.65
C ASP A 725 -35.42 -31.62 -42.54
N ALA A 726 -36.10 -31.41 -43.67
CA ALA A 726 -37.42 -30.78 -43.71
C ALA A 726 -38.52 -31.55 -42.95
N ILE A 727 -38.26 -32.80 -42.53
CA ILE A 727 -39.18 -33.61 -41.73
C ILE A 727 -38.68 -33.82 -40.28
N GLY A 728 -37.63 -33.13 -39.86
CA GLY A 728 -37.15 -33.08 -38.48
C GLY A 728 -36.18 -34.21 -38.08
N ASN A 729 -35.63 -34.97 -39.03
CA ASN A 729 -34.59 -35.96 -38.73
C ASN A 729 -33.22 -35.31 -38.64
N LEU A 730 -32.40 -35.79 -37.71
CA LEU A 730 -31.01 -35.36 -37.56
C LEU A 730 -30.10 -36.18 -38.48
N VAL A 731 -29.34 -35.48 -39.30
CA VAL A 731 -28.37 -36.02 -40.27
C VAL A 731 -26.99 -35.47 -39.93
N LEU A 732 -25.99 -36.34 -39.83
CA LEU A 732 -24.60 -35.94 -39.63
C LEU A 732 -24.04 -35.33 -40.92
N VAL A 733 -23.33 -34.21 -40.82
CA VAL A 733 -22.76 -33.49 -41.97
C VAL A 733 -21.25 -33.55 -41.90
N ASP A 734 -20.64 -34.22 -42.88
CA ASP A 734 -19.19 -34.29 -43.06
C ASP A 734 -18.82 -33.73 -44.44
N THR A 735 -18.11 -32.61 -44.47
CA THR A 735 -17.63 -31.94 -45.69
C THR A 735 -16.24 -31.38 -45.43
N ASP A 736 -15.55 -30.89 -46.47
CA ASP A 736 -14.21 -30.30 -46.31
C ASP A 736 -14.12 -29.19 -45.24
N ASN A 737 -15.25 -28.55 -44.90
CA ASN A 737 -15.32 -27.45 -43.93
C ASN A 737 -16.21 -27.73 -42.70
N LEU A 738 -16.88 -28.89 -42.62
CA LEU A 738 -17.81 -29.24 -41.53
C LEU A 738 -17.50 -30.64 -41.06
N SER A 739 -17.30 -30.83 -39.75
CA SER A 739 -16.94 -32.13 -39.19
C SER A 739 -18.07 -32.75 -38.36
N THR A 740 -18.11 -34.08 -38.37
CA THR A 740 -18.94 -34.89 -37.45
C THR A 740 -18.20 -35.27 -36.17
N ASN A 741 -16.95 -34.83 -36.01
CA ASN A 741 -16.15 -35.08 -34.81
C ASN A 741 -16.62 -34.23 -33.63
N TYR A 742 -16.27 -34.64 -32.42
CA TYR A 742 -16.29 -33.80 -31.23
C TYR A 742 -14.97 -33.01 -31.20
N GLY A 743 -14.98 -31.78 -31.72
CA GLY A 743 -13.81 -30.95 -31.91
C GLY A 743 -13.93 -29.58 -31.24
N TYR A 744 -13.40 -28.55 -31.91
CA TYR A 744 -13.29 -27.17 -31.42
C TYR A 744 -14.63 -26.41 -31.39
N ASP A 745 -15.71 -26.96 -31.95
CA ASP A 745 -17.07 -26.46 -31.72
C ASP A 745 -17.72 -27.23 -30.56
N ALA A 746 -17.85 -28.54 -30.73
CA ALA A 746 -18.66 -29.42 -29.90
C ALA A 746 -18.38 -29.34 -28.40
N PHE A 747 -17.12 -29.15 -27.99
CA PHE A 747 -16.81 -29.11 -26.55
C PHE A 747 -17.48 -27.94 -25.81
N ARG A 748 -17.78 -26.83 -26.51
CA ARG A 748 -18.47 -25.69 -25.90
C ARG A 748 -19.92 -26.01 -25.54
N THR A 749 -20.54 -27.01 -26.19
CA THR A 749 -21.90 -27.46 -25.87
C THR A 749 -22.02 -27.82 -24.39
N GLY A 750 -21.03 -28.54 -23.85
CA GLY A 750 -21.00 -28.88 -22.43
C GLY A 750 -20.89 -27.64 -21.53
N ALA A 751 -20.11 -26.63 -21.94
CA ALA A 751 -19.99 -25.39 -21.20
C ALA A 751 -21.25 -24.52 -21.24
N ARG A 752 -21.94 -24.44 -22.39
CA ARG A 752 -23.20 -23.71 -22.53
C ARG A 752 -24.33 -24.38 -21.75
N VAL A 753 -24.44 -25.70 -21.80
CA VAL A 753 -25.42 -26.44 -20.99
C VAL A 753 -25.12 -26.34 -19.48
N LEU A 754 -23.85 -26.19 -19.10
CA LEU A 754 -23.44 -25.95 -17.70
C LEU A 754 -24.10 -24.71 -17.10
N ASN A 755 -24.30 -23.66 -17.92
CA ASN A 755 -24.91 -22.40 -17.49
C ASN A 755 -26.36 -22.58 -17.01
N ASP A 756 -27.05 -23.65 -17.43
CA ASP A 756 -28.46 -23.91 -17.09
C ASP A 756 -28.65 -24.81 -15.86
N LEU A 757 -27.58 -25.18 -15.16
CA LEU A 757 -27.71 -25.88 -13.88
C LEU A 757 -28.41 -24.98 -12.84
N PRO A 758 -29.33 -25.53 -12.00
CA PRO A 758 -29.52 -26.94 -11.71
C PRO A 758 -30.64 -27.66 -12.50
N ASP A 759 -31.06 -27.16 -13.67
CA ASP A 759 -32.11 -27.80 -14.50
C ASP A 759 -31.81 -29.29 -14.71
N GLN A 760 -32.83 -30.14 -14.51
CA GLN A 760 -32.62 -31.59 -14.56
C GLN A 760 -32.22 -32.06 -15.96
N ARG A 761 -32.65 -31.36 -17.03
CA ARG A 761 -32.28 -31.70 -18.40
C ARG A 761 -30.80 -31.39 -18.66
N ALA A 762 -30.29 -30.28 -18.11
CA ALA A 762 -28.86 -29.97 -18.12
C ALA A 762 -28.06 -31.08 -17.44
N LYS A 763 -28.47 -31.50 -16.23
CA LYS A 763 -27.81 -32.61 -15.51
C LYS A 763 -27.81 -33.90 -16.31
N ASN A 764 -28.94 -34.25 -16.92
CA ASN A 764 -29.07 -35.47 -17.72
C ASN A 764 -28.12 -35.46 -18.93
N PHE A 765 -27.98 -34.32 -19.61
CA PHE A 765 -27.05 -34.16 -20.74
C PHE A 765 -25.58 -34.19 -20.30
N LEU A 766 -25.25 -33.53 -19.18
CA LEU A 766 -23.86 -33.40 -18.71
C LEU A 766 -23.33 -34.67 -18.03
N THR A 767 -24.20 -35.53 -17.48
CA THR A 767 -23.77 -36.73 -16.73
C THR A 767 -22.96 -37.71 -17.60
N PRO A 768 -23.40 -38.08 -18.83
CA PRO A 768 -22.59 -38.87 -19.75
C PRO A 768 -21.25 -38.21 -20.12
N LEU A 769 -21.25 -36.91 -20.38
CA LEU A 769 -20.03 -36.12 -20.67
C LEU A 769 -19.03 -36.15 -19.50
N SER A 770 -19.53 -35.92 -18.28
CA SER A 770 -18.73 -35.98 -17.06
C SER A 770 -18.10 -37.35 -16.87
N LYS A 771 -18.88 -38.42 -17.11
CA LYS A 771 -18.37 -39.79 -17.05
C LYS A 771 -17.26 -40.01 -18.09
N PHE A 772 -17.49 -39.64 -19.34
CA PHE A 772 -16.49 -39.77 -20.40
C PHE A 772 -15.19 -39.07 -20.05
N TYR A 773 -15.23 -37.80 -19.65
CA TYR A 773 -14.02 -37.07 -19.26
C TYR A 773 -13.33 -37.66 -18.03
N THR A 774 -14.09 -38.15 -17.05
CA THR A 774 -13.55 -38.83 -15.87
C THR A 774 -12.82 -40.12 -16.25
N ASP A 775 -13.41 -40.93 -17.13
CA ASP A 775 -12.80 -42.18 -17.62
C ASP A 775 -11.51 -41.87 -18.40
N GLN A 776 -11.55 -40.91 -19.34
CA GLN A 776 -10.36 -40.50 -20.10
C GLN A 776 -9.22 -40.02 -19.19
N TRP A 777 -9.54 -39.23 -18.15
CA TRP A 777 -8.52 -38.78 -17.20
C TRP A 777 -8.00 -39.89 -16.31
N THR A 778 -8.86 -40.81 -15.88
CA THR A 778 -8.49 -41.89 -14.96
C THR A 778 -7.64 -42.94 -15.67
N GLU A 779 -7.99 -43.29 -16.91
CA GLU A 779 -7.29 -44.31 -17.70
C GLU A 779 -6.01 -43.75 -18.35
N ASN A 780 -6.09 -42.56 -18.95
CA ASN A 780 -5.03 -42.06 -19.83
C ASN A 780 -4.28 -40.85 -19.27
N LYS A 781 -4.73 -40.26 -18.15
CA LYS A 781 -4.23 -38.98 -17.60
C LYS A 781 -4.14 -37.87 -18.65
N SER A 782 -5.06 -37.90 -19.62
CA SER A 782 -5.12 -36.97 -20.74
C SER A 782 -6.54 -36.93 -21.30
N ILE A 783 -6.97 -35.73 -21.70
CA ILE A 783 -8.14 -35.50 -22.54
C ILE A 783 -7.61 -34.95 -23.87
N LYS A 784 -8.06 -35.50 -24.99
CA LYS A 784 -7.60 -35.12 -26.34
C LYS A 784 -8.47 -34.02 -26.91
N ALA A 785 -7.90 -33.19 -27.78
CA ALA A 785 -8.58 -32.05 -28.39
C ALA A 785 -9.74 -32.46 -29.32
N VAL A 786 -9.62 -33.61 -30.00
CA VAL A 786 -10.61 -34.09 -30.96
C VAL A 786 -10.86 -35.59 -30.79
N TYR A 787 -12.14 -35.94 -30.74
CA TYR A 787 -12.64 -37.32 -30.73
C TYR A 787 -13.66 -37.52 -31.86
N SER A 788 -13.88 -38.75 -32.32
CA SER A 788 -15.11 -39.07 -33.03
C SER A 788 -16.29 -38.97 -32.04
N THR A 789 -17.52 -38.81 -32.54
CA THR A 789 -18.73 -38.86 -31.70
C THR A 789 -18.85 -40.16 -30.91
N SER A 790 -18.32 -41.28 -31.41
CA SER A 790 -18.27 -42.55 -30.67
C SER A 790 -17.21 -42.61 -29.57
N GLY A 791 -16.35 -41.58 -29.41
CA GLY A 791 -15.30 -41.51 -28.40
C GLY A 791 -13.92 -42.02 -28.84
N THR A 792 -13.73 -42.32 -30.13
CA THR A 792 -12.41 -42.70 -30.66
C THR A 792 -11.50 -41.47 -30.71
N ILE A 793 -10.25 -41.60 -30.27
CA ILE A 793 -9.27 -40.51 -30.32
C ILE A 793 -8.92 -40.17 -31.77
N ILE A 794 -9.07 -38.90 -32.16
CA ILE A 794 -8.68 -38.39 -33.48
C ILE A 794 -7.40 -37.55 -33.38
N SER A 795 -7.25 -36.72 -32.32
CA SER A 795 -6.04 -35.94 -32.09
C SER A 795 -5.09 -36.59 -31.07
N THR A 796 -3.78 -36.44 -31.28
CA THR A 796 -2.77 -36.95 -30.33
C THR A 796 -2.50 -36.01 -29.15
N TYR A 797 -2.85 -34.73 -29.29
CA TYR A 797 -2.67 -33.68 -28.30
C TYR A 797 -3.99 -33.33 -27.57
N GLY A 798 -3.88 -32.68 -26.41
CA GLY A 798 -4.99 -32.08 -25.67
C GLY A 798 -4.90 -30.56 -25.66
N ASP A 799 -5.98 -29.89 -25.26
CA ASP A 799 -6.13 -28.44 -25.36
C ASP A 799 -6.67 -27.82 -24.06
N ILE A 800 -6.17 -26.63 -23.67
CA ILE A 800 -6.46 -26.01 -22.36
C ILE A 800 -7.94 -25.64 -22.25
N ALA A 801 -8.56 -25.19 -23.35
CA ALA A 801 -9.98 -24.87 -23.39
C ALA A 801 -10.84 -26.06 -22.97
N GLN A 802 -10.59 -27.23 -23.58
CA GLN A 802 -11.33 -28.44 -23.29
C GLN A 802 -11.01 -29.00 -21.89
N TYR A 803 -9.77 -28.88 -21.40
CA TYR A 803 -9.45 -29.23 -20.01
C TYR A 803 -10.23 -28.39 -19.01
N GLY A 804 -10.33 -27.07 -19.26
CA GLY A 804 -11.12 -26.16 -18.43
C GLY A 804 -12.59 -26.57 -18.38
N VAL A 805 -13.21 -26.78 -19.54
CA VAL A 805 -14.62 -27.18 -19.64
C VAL A 805 -14.87 -28.55 -19.01
N ALA A 806 -14.01 -29.53 -19.28
CA ALA A 806 -14.12 -30.86 -18.67
C ALA A 806 -14.04 -30.79 -17.15
N ALA A 807 -13.11 -30.00 -16.60
CA ALA A 807 -12.99 -29.80 -15.16
C ALA A 807 -14.25 -29.16 -14.58
N SER A 808 -14.82 -28.13 -15.23
CA SER A 808 -16.06 -27.49 -14.78
C SER A 808 -17.25 -28.45 -14.77
N ILE A 809 -17.40 -29.28 -15.81
CA ILE A 809 -18.48 -30.27 -15.92
C ILE A 809 -18.35 -31.32 -14.81
N ILE A 810 -17.14 -31.86 -14.59
CA ILE A 810 -16.89 -32.88 -13.55
C ILE A 810 -17.11 -32.30 -12.15
N ASP A 811 -16.69 -31.06 -11.90
CA ASP A 811 -16.83 -30.43 -10.58
C ASP A 811 -18.30 -30.28 -10.16
N LEU A 812 -19.16 -29.91 -11.12
CA LEU A 812 -20.58 -29.60 -10.88
C LEU A 812 -21.52 -30.79 -11.02
N THR A 813 -21.08 -31.91 -11.60
CA THR A 813 -21.93 -33.10 -11.83
C THR A 813 -21.35 -34.41 -11.30
N GLY A 814 -20.08 -34.44 -10.89
CA GLY A 814 -19.35 -35.67 -10.57
C GLY A 814 -18.34 -35.52 -9.42
N SER A 815 -17.13 -36.06 -9.61
CA SER A 815 -16.11 -36.15 -8.56
C SER A 815 -15.22 -34.91 -8.48
N ASN A 816 -15.39 -34.13 -7.41
CA ASN A 816 -14.63 -32.91 -7.15
C ASN A 816 -13.09 -33.12 -7.14
N SER A 817 -12.59 -34.31 -6.76
CA SER A 817 -11.14 -34.57 -6.73
C SER A 817 -10.50 -34.67 -8.12
N VAL A 818 -11.21 -35.27 -9.09
CA VAL A 818 -10.74 -35.40 -10.48
C VAL A 818 -10.75 -34.04 -11.16
N ALA A 819 -11.82 -33.26 -10.98
CA ALA A 819 -11.90 -31.90 -11.51
C ALA A 819 -10.75 -31.01 -11.02
N LYS A 820 -10.45 -31.06 -9.71
CA LYS A 820 -9.32 -30.34 -9.12
C LYS A 820 -7.96 -30.79 -9.67
N ASP A 821 -7.77 -32.08 -9.90
CA ASP A 821 -6.54 -32.62 -10.49
C ASP A 821 -6.36 -32.12 -11.93
N ILE A 822 -7.40 -32.17 -12.76
CA ILE A 822 -7.39 -31.64 -14.13
C ILE A 822 -7.09 -30.14 -14.13
N TYR A 823 -7.87 -29.36 -13.38
CA TYR A 823 -7.72 -27.91 -13.34
C TYR A 823 -6.31 -27.51 -12.87
N LYS A 824 -5.83 -28.08 -11.77
CA LYS A 824 -4.50 -27.77 -11.25
C LYS A 824 -3.41 -28.14 -12.24
N SER A 825 -3.47 -29.35 -12.81
CA SER A 825 -2.40 -29.88 -13.65
C SER A 825 -2.37 -29.30 -15.07
N LYS A 826 -3.52 -28.93 -15.65
CA LYS A 826 -3.64 -28.52 -17.06
C LYS A 826 -4.04 -27.07 -17.29
N VAL A 827 -4.75 -26.45 -16.35
CA VAL A 827 -5.20 -25.05 -16.47
C VAL A 827 -4.36 -24.15 -15.58
N GLN A 828 -4.32 -24.39 -14.27
CA GLN A 828 -3.59 -23.53 -13.35
C GLN A 828 -2.07 -23.59 -13.56
N ASN A 829 -1.50 -24.79 -13.78
CA ASN A 829 -0.06 -24.94 -14.01
C ASN A 829 0.44 -24.35 -15.34
N THR A 830 -0.47 -24.12 -16.31
CA THR A 830 -0.12 -23.50 -17.60
C THR A 830 -0.28 -21.98 -17.56
N TYR A 831 -0.88 -21.43 -16.51
CA TYR A 831 -0.96 -19.99 -16.28
C TYR A 831 0.40 -19.41 -15.90
N ASN A 832 0.86 -18.43 -16.66
CA ASN A 832 2.05 -17.66 -16.34
C ASN A 832 1.88 -16.21 -16.83
N ALA A 833 2.10 -15.25 -15.93
CA ALA A 833 2.13 -13.81 -16.26
C ALA A 833 0.93 -13.31 -17.10
N GLY A 834 -0.29 -13.72 -16.77
CA GLY A 834 -1.51 -13.28 -17.46
C GLY A 834 -1.90 -14.10 -18.68
N ALA A 835 -1.23 -15.21 -19.01
CA ALA A 835 -1.64 -16.06 -20.13
C ALA A 835 -1.55 -17.55 -19.77
N TRP A 836 -2.38 -18.36 -20.42
CA TRP A 836 -2.36 -19.82 -20.33
C TRP A 836 -1.63 -20.42 -21.52
N GLY A 837 -0.51 -21.11 -21.29
CA GLY A 837 0.26 -21.73 -22.36
C GLY A 837 0.82 -20.68 -23.35
N ASN A 838 0.52 -20.84 -24.64
CA ASN A 838 0.92 -19.86 -25.66
C ASN A 838 0.00 -18.63 -25.61
N ASN A 839 0.56 -17.44 -25.32
CA ASN A 839 -0.20 -16.22 -25.16
C ASN A 839 -0.95 -15.77 -26.43
N THR A 840 -0.53 -16.21 -27.63
CA THR A 840 -1.21 -15.89 -28.90
C THR A 840 -2.30 -16.89 -29.27
N ASN A 841 -2.46 -17.97 -28.50
CA ASN A 841 -3.57 -18.90 -28.72
C ASN A 841 -4.87 -18.30 -28.18
N TYR A 842 -5.55 -17.54 -29.05
CA TYR A 842 -6.80 -16.83 -28.79
C TYR A 842 -7.82 -17.70 -28.05
N TYR A 843 -8.04 -18.90 -28.58
CA TYR A 843 -9.10 -19.77 -28.14
C TYR A 843 -8.86 -20.30 -26.72
N ASN A 844 -7.62 -20.70 -26.43
CA ASN A 844 -7.21 -21.10 -25.09
C ASN A 844 -7.30 -19.95 -24.07
N GLN A 845 -6.94 -18.71 -24.45
CA GLN A 845 -7.03 -17.58 -23.52
C GLN A 845 -8.47 -17.28 -23.09
N ASN A 846 -9.45 -17.38 -23.99
CA ASN A 846 -10.85 -17.12 -23.65
C ASN A 846 -11.44 -18.24 -22.79
N TRP A 847 -11.34 -19.48 -23.23
CA TRP A 847 -11.98 -20.61 -22.54
C TRP A 847 -11.32 -20.94 -21.20
N ALA A 848 -10.01 -20.72 -21.05
CA ALA A 848 -9.37 -20.81 -19.74
C ALA A 848 -9.88 -19.71 -18.79
N ALA A 849 -10.11 -18.49 -19.27
CA ALA A 849 -10.69 -17.41 -18.47
C ALA A 849 -12.14 -17.70 -18.07
N PHE A 850 -12.99 -18.15 -19.00
CA PHE A 850 -14.39 -18.49 -18.71
C PHE A 850 -14.50 -19.64 -17.68
N THR A 851 -13.63 -20.64 -17.78
CA THR A 851 -13.65 -21.83 -16.89
C THR A 851 -12.94 -21.62 -15.55
N THR A 852 -11.99 -20.69 -15.46
CA THR A 852 -11.39 -20.25 -14.19
C THR A 852 -12.43 -19.63 -13.26
N ASN A 853 -13.47 -19.04 -13.84
CA ASN A 853 -14.59 -18.48 -13.10
C ASN A 853 -15.45 -19.60 -12.47
N THR A 854 -15.82 -20.62 -13.25
CA THR A 854 -16.82 -21.64 -12.88
C THR A 854 -16.32 -22.77 -11.97
N THR A 855 -15.09 -23.28 -12.17
CA THR A 855 -14.60 -24.54 -11.57
C THR A 855 -14.17 -24.45 -10.08
N VAL A 856 -14.20 -23.26 -9.46
CA VAL A 856 -13.69 -23.06 -8.08
C VAL A 856 -14.66 -22.30 -7.18
N GLY A 857 -15.96 -22.36 -7.48
CA GLY A 857 -17.02 -21.81 -6.62
C GLY A 857 -17.39 -20.35 -6.87
N TYR A 858 -17.13 -19.81 -8.06
CA TYR A 858 -17.63 -18.51 -8.49
C TYR A 858 -18.63 -18.70 -9.64
N HIS A 859 -19.91 -18.87 -9.30
CA HIS A 859 -20.97 -18.89 -10.32
C HIS A 859 -21.13 -17.47 -10.85
N ALA A 860 -20.60 -17.16 -12.04
CA ALA A 860 -20.87 -15.89 -12.70
C ALA A 860 -22.28 -15.76 -13.28
N TYR A 861 -23.08 -16.82 -13.16
CA TYR A 861 -24.46 -16.87 -13.60
C TYR A 861 -25.38 -17.01 -12.38
N THR A 862 -25.19 -16.18 -11.36
CA THR A 862 -26.21 -16.04 -10.31
C THR A 862 -27.30 -15.11 -10.82
N HIS A 863 -28.48 -15.68 -11.08
CA HIS A 863 -29.73 -14.96 -11.25
C HIS A 863 -29.99 -14.06 -10.02
N ASN A 864 -29.60 -12.79 -10.12
CA ASN A 864 -30.17 -11.72 -9.30
C ASN A 864 -30.94 -10.77 -10.21
#